data_AF-A0A2Z7C8J5-F1
#
_entry.id   AF-A0A2Z7C8J5-F1
#
_cell.length_a   1.000
_cell.length_b   1.000
_cell.length_c   1.000
_cell.angle_alpha   90.00
_cell.angle_beta   90.00
_cell.angle_gamma   90.00
#
_symmetry.space_group_name_H-M   'P 1'
#
loop_
_entity.id
_entity.type
_entity.pdbx_description
1 polymer ?
#
loop_
_entity_poly.entity_id
_entity_poly.type
_entity_poly.pdbx_seq_one_letter_code
_entity_poly.pdbx_strand_id
1 'polypeptide(L)'
;MSHPSPFGALRNQEFPSGYSVSSHTPLLDSASSSSAAAPVSPPKHRRRPSTVILLVMMGMLGVALLVMVAVTNVNHEPDKIPSSDFDCSTPQLDMERPMVRGVAEGVSAKSFWPLSEAGPAYPWTDKLLAWQRTAFHFQPKKNWMNGLLLYKGWYHFFYQYNPYGAVWGNIVWGHAVSRDLIHWRHLPIAMVPDHWYDINGVWTGSATVLQDGQLVMLYTGSTNESVQVQNLAYPGDPMDPLLIDWVKYSGNPVMVPPPGIKAEDFRDPTTAWLTPEGTWRIAIGSKVNNTGISLIYDTKDFKTFTLIDGVLRGVPGTGMWECVDFYPVSQIVENGLDTSVNGPGVKHVMKTSLDDDRNDYYALGSYDSDAGKWIPDDPTLDVGIGLRYDYGIFYASKTFYDEVNSRRILWGWIKETDSEKADIQRGWASLQAIPRTILFDKGTGSNLLQWPVKEVERLRLNKKVFDKVEAKAGSVVHLDVGSASQLDILAEFDVDEEAPNSLNGTDMTCGCSSSATRGALGPFGLLVLADNALSEQTPVYFYISKDTQANFTTFFCADHSRSSQAADVDKKIYGSAVPVLEGEKLSMRILVDHSIVESFAQGGRTCITSRIYPTKAVYEDAKIFLFNNATDSDIAEPTKWRNLVSTALAAAAVAAFSSNIPVLADLNRFEAETRGEFGIGSAAQYGSADLKFVSKAVHVNENFRRANFTAADMRESDFSGSTFNGAYLEKAVAYKANFSGADLSDTLMDRMVLNEANLTNAVLVRSVLTRSDLGGAVIEGADFSDAVIDLPQKQALCKYASGTNPVTGISTRKSLGCGNTRRNAYGSPSSPLLSAPPPKLLDRDGFCDSETGLCDAS
;
A
#
# COMPACT_ATOMS: atom_id res chain seq x y z
N MET A 1 51.69 -25.18 -45.94
CA MET A 1 50.82 -25.62 -47.04
C MET A 1 49.86 -24.47 -47.33
N SER A 2 50.25 -23.49 -48.15
CA SER A 2 50.09 -23.39 -49.62
C SER A 2 48.68 -22.92 -50.06
N HIS A 3 48.53 -21.58 -50.13
CA HIS A 3 47.89 -20.68 -51.13
C HIS A 3 47.04 -21.24 -52.31
N PRO A 4 46.16 -20.45 -52.99
CA PRO A 4 46.38 -19.03 -53.37
C PRO A 4 45.18 -18.04 -53.45
N SER A 5 45.54 -16.77 -53.65
CA SER A 5 44.73 -15.59 -54.04
C SER A 5 44.31 -15.60 -55.54
N PRO A 6 43.62 -14.55 -56.06
CA PRO A 6 44.35 -13.44 -56.70
C PRO A 6 43.77 -12.01 -56.53
N PHE A 7 44.56 -11.07 -57.04
CA PHE A 7 44.60 -9.60 -56.95
C PHE A 7 43.89 -8.84 -58.11
N GLY A 8 43.67 -7.52 -57.90
CA GLY A 8 43.68 -6.42 -58.90
C GLY A 8 42.98 -5.15 -58.34
N ALA A 9 43.64 -4.08 -57.84
CA ALA A 9 44.43 -2.99 -58.48
C ALA A 9 43.60 -2.11 -59.46
N LEU A 10 43.66 -0.75 -59.56
CA LEU A 10 44.38 0.40 -58.94
C LEU A 10 43.87 1.72 -59.61
N ARG A 11 44.19 2.90 -59.02
CA ARG A 11 44.27 4.32 -59.53
C ARG A 11 43.12 5.32 -59.21
N ASN A 12 43.38 6.31 -58.34
CA ASN A 12 43.83 7.74 -58.55
C ASN A 12 42.62 8.68 -58.76
N GLN A 13 42.40 9.80 -58.04
CA GLN A 13 43.21 11.03 -57.89
C GLN A 13 42.54 11.92 -56.80
N GLU A 14 43.28 12.40 -55.77
CA GLU A 14 43.72 13.81 -55.54
C GLU A 14 42.87 14.68 -54.57
N PHE A 15 43.58 15.18 -53.55
CA PHE A 15 43.31 16.19 -52.49
C PHE A 15 43.29 17.64 -53.06
N PRO A 16 43.02 18.76 -52.33
CA PRO A 16 43.30 19.11 -50.91
C PRO A 16 42.14 19.81 -50.13
N SER A 17 41.99 19.77 -48.80
CA SER A 17 42.80 20.21 -47.63
C SER A 17 42.75 21.72 -47.31
N GLY A 18 42.44 22.07 -46.05
CA GLY A 18 42.75 23.38 -45.41
C GLY A 18 41.64 23.94 -44.52
N TYR A 19 41.57 23.62 -43.21
CA TYR A 19 42.07 24.40 -42.05
C TYR A 19 41.47 25.82 -41.92
N SER A 20 41.15 26.43 -40.78
CA SER A 20 40.82 26.11 -39.37
C SER A 20 40.82 27.45 -38.60
N VAL A 21 40.05 27.56 -37.50
CA VAL A 21 40.36 28.34 -36.26
C VAL A 21 39.93 29.82 -36.10
N SER A 22 39.14 30.00 -35.03
CA SER A 22 39.07 31.05 -33.97
C SER A 22 38.43 32.44 -34.14
N SER A 23 37.41 32.65 -33.28
CA SER A 23 37.31 33.69 -32.21
C SER A 23 37.19 35.18 -32.56
N HIS A 24 36.13 35.83 -32.04
CA HIS A 24 36.13 36.99 -31.11
C HIS A 24 34.78 37.74 -31.14
N THR A 25 34.16 37.91 -29.97
CA THR A 25 33.22 39.00 -29.59
C THR A 25 34.02 40.27 -29.20
N PRO A 26 33.44 41.44 -28.82
CA PRO A 26 32.09 42.04 -28.98
C PRO A 26 32.15 43.51 -29.50
N LEU A 27 31.02 44.23 -29.62
CA LEU A 27 30.91 45.67 -29.31
C LEU A 27 29.43 46.16 -29.27
N LEU A 28 29.13 46.94 -28.23
CA LEU A 28 27.90 47.69 -27.95
C LEU A 28 27.87 49.02 -28.75
N ASP A 29 26.67 49.59 -28.95
CA ASP A 29 26.43 51.01 -28.65
C ASP A 29 24.94 51.35 -28.49
N SER A 30 24.67 52.43 -27.74
CA SER A 30 23.46 52.72 -26.97
C SER A 30 22.76 54.06 -27.32
N ALA A 31 21.47 54.16 -26.95
CA ALA A 31 20.69 55.38 -26.57
C ALA A 31 20.35 56.42 -27.70
N SER A 32 19.27 57.23 -27.70
CA SER A 32 18.49 57.88 -26.63
C SER A 32 17.18 58.59 -27.15
N SER A 33 16.10 58.52 -26.35
CA SER A 33 15.17 59.60 -25.86
C SER A 33 14.30 60.57 -26.73
N SER A 34 12.98 60.52 -26.47
CA SER A 34 12.02 61.61 -26.05
C SER A 34 11.63 62.75 -27.05
N SER A 35 10.46 63.43 -27.08
CA SER A 35 9.19 63.56 -26.30
C SER A 35 8.23 64.60 -26.95
N ALA A 36 6.90 64.50 -26.70
CA ALA A 36 5.86 65.60 -26.54
C ALA A 36 5.52 66.55 -27.74
N ALA A 37 4.36 67.21 -27.95
CA ALA A 37 2.99 67.30 -27.38
C ALA A 37 2.04 68.06 -28.39
N ALA A 38 0.72 68.12 -28.08
CA ALA A 38 -0.49 68.62 -28.82
C ALA A 38 -0.53 70.16 -29.15
N PRO A 39 -1.61 70.87 -29.69
CA PRO A 39 -3.09 70.67 -29.52
C PRO A 39 -4.15 71.28 -30.55
N VAL A 40 -5.46 71.11 -30.23
CA VAL A 40 -6.74 71.89 -30.53
C VAL A 40 -7.52 71.87 -31.90
N SER A 41 -8.87 71.76 -31.77
CA SER A 41 -10.07 71.62 -32.67
C SER A 41 -10.81 72.95 -33.09
N PRO A 42 -12.09 73.06 -33.64
CA PRO A 42 -13.10 72.20 -34.33
C PRO A 42 -13.70 72.86 -35.66
N PRO A 43 -14.88 72.55 -36.31
CA PRO A 43 -16.30 72.52 -35.82
C PRO A 43 -17.28 71.45 -36.43
N LYS A 44 -18.57 71.49 -35.99
CA LYS A 44 -19.72 70.58 -36.28
C LYS A 44 -20.72 71.14 -37.32
N HIS A 45 -21.49 70.27 -38.03
CA HIS A 45 -22.96 70.41 -38.23
C HIS A 45 -23.66 69.11 -38.74
N ARG A 46 -24.94 68.96 -38.36
CA ARG A 46 -25.86 67.79 -38.41
C ARG A 46 -26.65 67.59 -39.74
N ARG A 47 -27.12 66.35 -40.04
CA ARG A 47 -28.55 65.91 -40.18
C ARG A 47 -28.70 64.40 -40.55
N ARG A 48 -29.68 63.70 -39.93
CA ARG A 48 -30.23 62.32 -40.16
C ARG A 48 -31.37 62.36 -41.24
N PRO A 49 -32.10 61.28 -41.67
CA PRO A 49 -32.23 59.86 -41.19
C PRO A 49 -32.20 58.78 -42.32
N SER A 50 -32.22 57.45 -42.08
CA SER A 50 -33.45 56.62 -41.91
C SER A 50 -33.14 55.21 -41.32
N THR A 51 -33.76 54.91 -40.18
CA THR A 51 -33.53 53.71 -39.34
C THR A 51 -34.49 52.54 -39.64
N VAL A 52 -35.06 52.48 -40.83
CA VAL A 52 -36.14 51.51 -41.16
C VAL A 52 -35.61 50.25 -41.87
N ILE A 53 -34.46 50.33 -42.54
CA ILE A 53 -33.92 49.22 -43.35
C ILE A 53 -33.16 48.19 -42.49
N LEU A 54 -32.60 48.60 -41.35
CA LEU A 54 -31.79 47.71 -40.50
C LEU A 54 -32.64 46.76 -39.63
N LEU A 55 -33.86 47.17 -39.26
CA LEU A 55 -34.77 46.35 -38.44
C LEU A 55 -35.50 45.27 -39.25
N VAL A 56 -35.74 45.49 -40.55
CA VAL A 56 -36.38 44.49 -41.42
C VAL A 56 -35.41 43.34 -41.76
N MET A 57 -34.10 43.64 -41.88
CA MET A 57 -33.07 42.62 -42.15
C MET A 57 -32.79 41.71 -40.95
N MET A 58 -32.86 42.22 -39.71
CA MET A 58 -32.71 41.38 -38.51
C MET A 58 -33.94 40.53 -38.21
N GLY A 59 -35.15 40.98 -38.58
CA GLY A 59 -36.38 40.19 -38.43
C GLY A 59 -36.45 38.97 -39.37
N MET A 60 -35.96 39.09 -40.60
CA MET A 60 -35.99 37.99 -41.58
C MET A 60 -34.98 36.87 -41.26
N LEU A 61 -33.84 37.20 -40.63
CA LEU A 61 -32.86 36.20 -40.19
C LEU A 61 -33.37 35.36 -39.01
N GLY A 62 -34.14 35.97 -38.09
CA GLY A 62 -34.71 35.27 -36.93
C GLY A 62 -35.80 34.27 -37.29
N VAL A 63 -36.62 34.57 -38.31
CA VAL A 63 -37.68 33.67 -38.77
C VAL A 63 -37.10 32.49 -39.57
N ALA A 64 -36.05 32.70 -40.36
CA ALA A 64 -35.37 31.62 -41.08
C ALA A 64 -34.71 30.61 -40.12
N LEU A 65 -34.17 31.07 -38.99
CA LEU A 65 -33.59 30.20 -37.96
C LEU A 65 -34.65 29.36 -37.24
N LEU A 66 -35.83 29.93 -36.97
CA LEU A 66 -36.95 29.23 -36.33
C LEU A 66 -37.63 28.19 -37.24
N VAL A 67 -37.67 28.45 -38.56
CA VAL A 67 -38.21 27.47 -39.53
C VAL A 67 -37.25 26.29 -39.72
N MET A 68 -35.93 26.50 -39.69
CA MET A 68 -34.98 25.37 -39.75
C MET A 68 -35.06 24.45 -38.52
N VAL A 69 -35.26 25.00 -37.32
CA VAL A 69 -35.43 24.20 -36.10
C VAL A 69 -36.78 23.46 -36.09
N ALA A 70 -37.81 23.98 -36.75
CA ALA A 70 -39.11 23.32 -36.86
C ALA A 70 -39.14 22.20 -37.92
N VAL A 71 -38.35 22.31 -39.00
CA VAL A 71 -38.31 21.31 -40.08
C VAL A 71 -37.47 20.08 -39.71
N THR A 72 -36.50 20.20 -38.80
CA THR A 72 -35.74 19.04 -38.30
C THR A 72 -36.52 18.18 -37.29
N ASN A 73 -37.65 18.66 -36.76
CA ASN A 73 -38.43 17.96 -35.73
C ASN A 73 -39.70 17.25 -36.24
N VAL A 74 -39.94 17.22 -37.56
CA VAL A 74 -41.09 16.48 -38.13
C VAL A 74 -40.64 15.77 -39.40
N ASN A 75 -40.04 14.58 -39.26
CA ASN A 75 -40.09 13.49 -40.25
C ASN A 75 -39.46 12.21 -39.64
N HIS A 76 -40.32 11.33 -39.15
CA HIS A 76 -40.05 9.94 -38.76
C HIS A 76 -40.85 9.08 -39.77
N GLU A 77 -40.21 8.39 -40.72
CA GLU A 77 -40.04 6.91 -40.84
C GLU A 77 -39.84 6.57 -42.35
N PRO A 78 -39.49 5.34 -42.78
CA PRO A 78 -38.80 4.22 -42.11
C PRO A 78 -37.58 3.65 -42.89
N ASP A 79 -36.78 2.89 -42.14
CA ASP A 79 -35.74 1.89 -42.45
C ASP A 79 -35.27 1.60 -43.89
N LYS A 80 -33.95 1.71 -44.07
CA LYS A 80 -33.15 0.81 -44.92
C LYS A 80 -32.05 0.20 -44.07
N ILE A 81 -32.12 -1.12 -43.91
CA ILE A 81 -31.18 -2.01 -43.23
C ILE A 81 -29.79 -1.93 -43.89
N PRO A 82 -28.72 -1.70 -43.13
CA PRO A 82 -27.42 -2.29 -43.40
C PRO A 82 -27.15 -3.41 -42.39
N SER A 83 -26.63 -4.52 -42.91
CA SER A 83 -26.15 -5.69 -42.18
C SER A 83 -25.38 -5.34 -40.91
N SER A 84 -25.86 -5.89 -39.80
CA SER A 84 -25.32 -5.70 -38.47
C SER A 84 -24.10 -6.60 -38.21
N ASP A 85 -22.91 -6.09 -38.46
CA ASP A 85 -21.72 -6.51 -37.72
C ASP A 85 -21.69 -5.67 -36.43
N PHE A 86 -22.30 -6.19 -35.35
CA PHE A 86 -22.21 -5.58 -34.02
C PHE A 86 -20.87 -5.97 -33.40
N ASP A 87 -19.91 -5.04 -33.44
CA ASP A 87 -18.67 -5.11 -32.69
C ASP A 87 -18.95 -4.78 -31.21
N CYS A 88 -18.68 -5.72 -30.30
CA CYS A 88 -18.85 -5.56 -28.85
C CYS A 88 -17.63 -4.80 -28.26
N SER A 89 -17.29 -3.67 -28.90
CA SER A 89 -16.33 -2.70 -28.36
C SER A 89 -16.97 -1.94 -27.20
N THR A 90 -16.27 -1.88 -26.08
CA THR A 90 -16.65 -1.16 -24.85
C THR A 90 -17.26 0.23 -25.14
N PRO A 91 -18.42 0.58 -24.57
CA PRO A 91 -18.93 1.94 -24.70
C PRO A 91 -18.01 2.89 -23.95
N GLN A 92 -17.24 3.70 -24.70
CA GLN A 92 -16.64 4.92 -24.16
C GLN A 92 -17.78 5.88 -23.82
N LEU A 93 -18.11 5.95 -22.53
CA LEU A 93 -18.90 7.05 -22.00
C LEU A 93 -18.02 8.31 -22.06
N ASP A 94 -18.34 9.19 -23.00
CA ASP A 94 -17.83 10.55 -23.04
C ASP A 94 -18.28 11.27 -21.77
N MET A 95 -17.42 11.29 -20.75
CA MET A 95 -17.54 12.17 -19.60
C MET A 95 -17.18 13.59 -20.06
N GLU A 96 -18.14 14.50 -20.05
CA GLU A 96 -17.82 15.92 -19.99
C GLU A 96 -17.09 16.20 -18.67
N ARG A 97 -15.76 16.18 -18.73
CA ARG A 97 -14.87 16.48 -17.61
C ARG A 97 -14.91 17.98 -17.33
N PRO A 98 -15.10 18.42 -16.07
CA PRO A 98 -14.77 19.79 -15.69
C PRO A 98 -13.27 20.04 -15.90
N MET A 99 -12.91 21.30 -16.09
CA MET A 99 -11.53 21.76 -16.32
C MET A 99 -10.59 21.23 -15.22
N VAL A 100 -9.73 20.26 -15.56
CA VAL A 100 -8.68 19.72 -14.68
C VAL A 100 -7.71 20.85 -14.33
N ARG A 101 -7.48 21.13 -13.04
CA ARG A 101 -6.61 22.23 -12.57
C ARG A 101 -5.11 21.88 -12.50
N GLY A 102 -4.68 20.80 -13.18
CA GLY A 102 -3.28 20.44 -13.44
C GLY A 102 -2.59 19.57 -12.38
N VAL A 103 -1.31 19.27 -12.61
CA VAL A 103 -0.44 18.37 -11.80
C VAL A 103 -0.16 18.92 -10.38
N ALA A 104 -0.42 20.21 -10.15
CA ALA A 104 -0.18 20.89 -8.88
C ALA A 104 -1.05 20.39 -7.69
N GLU A 105 -2.19 19.73 -7.95
CA GLU A 105 -3.05 19.14 -6.90
C GLU A 105 -2.85 17.62 -6.71
N GLY A 106 -1.87 17.01 -7.40
CA GLY A 106 -1.49 15.60 -7.22
C GLY A 106 -2.66 14.62 -7.25
N VAL A 107 -2.73 13.67 -6.32
CA VAL A 107 -3.82 12.68 -6.30
C VAL A 107 -5.16 13.21 -5.74
N SER A 108 -5.23 14.45 -5.23
CA SER A 108 -6.52 15.09 -4.86
C SER A 108 -7.39 15.36 -6.09
N ALA A 109 -6.81 15.57 -7.27
CA ALA A 109 -7.57 15.61 -8.52
C ALA A 109 -8.20 14.26 -8.91
N LYS A 110 -7.90 13.19 -8.15
CA LYS A 110 -8.39 11.81 -8.35
C LYS A 110 -9.47 11.41 -7.33
N SER A 111 -9.74 12.26 -6.33
CA SER A 111 -10.84 12.07 -5.37
C SER A 111 -12.20 12.11 -6.06
N PHE A 112 -13.23 11.56 -5.42
CA PHE A 112 -14.57 11.57 -5.97
C PHE A 112 -15.15 12.99 -5.91
N TRP A 113 -15.49 13.53 -7.08
CA TRP A 113 -16.23 14.77 -7.23
C TRP A 113 -17.68 14.42 -7.55
N PRO A 114 -18.65 14.81 -6.70
CA PRO A 114 -20.04 14.65 -7.05
C PRO A 114 -20.31 15.45 -8.34
N LEU A 115 -20.99 14.86 -9.33
CA LEU A 115 -21.56 15.62 -10.44
C LEU A 115 -22.41 16.76 -9.86
N SER A 116 -22.56 17.89 -10.56
CA SER A 116 -23.41 18.99 -10.05
C SER A 116 -24.89 18.59 -9.85
N GLU A 117 -25.26 17.38 -10.30
CA GLU A 117 -26.55 16.71 -10.08
C GLU A 117 -26.58 15.73 -8.89
N ALA A 118 -25.45 15.44 -8.25
CA ALA A 118 -25.43 14.70 -6.99
C ALA A 118 -26.17 15.55 -5.96
N GLY A 119 -27.20 14.99 -5.36
CA GLY A 119 -28.12 15.69 -4.45
C GLY A 119 -27.41 16.38 -3.27
N PRO A 120 -28.18 17.03 -2.37
CA PRO A 120 -27.59 17.70 -1.22
C PRO A 120 -26.69 16.75 -0.42
N ALA A 121 -25.56 17.26 0.07
CA ALA A 121 -24.61 16.50 0.88
C ALA A 121 -25.34 15.76 2.01
N TYR A 122 -25.04 14.47 2.18
CA TYR A 122 -25.72 13.68 3.20
C TYR A 122 -25.28 14.14 4.61
N PRO A 123 -26.19 14.23 5.58
CA PRO A 123 -25.87 14.66 6.94
C PRO A 123 -25.22 13.52 7.73
N TRP A 124 -23.95 13.22 7.42
CA TRP A 124 -23.18 12.18 8.09
C TRP A 124 -23.06 12.41 9.59
N THR A 125 -23.40 11.38 10.37
CA THR A 125 -23.24 11.38 11.84
C THR A 125 -21.91 10.75 12.23
N ASP A 126 -21.39 11.09 13.40
CA ASP A 126 -20.13 10.53 13.92
C ASP A 126 -20.17 9.00 14.01
N LYS A 127 -21.34 8.42 14.34
CA LYS A 127 -21.52 6.96 14.39
C LYS A 127 -21.36 6.30 13.01
N LEU A 128 -21.87 6.93 11.96
CA LEU A 128 -21.73 6.42 10.59
C LEU A 128 -20.29 6.56 10.09
N LEU A 129 -19.68 7.73 10.30
CA LEU A 129 -18.30 7.99 9.89
C LEU A 129 -17.29 7.09 10.63
N ALA A 130 -17.53 6.81 11.92
CA ALA A 130 -16.69 5.90 12.69
C ALA A 130 -16.77 4.45 12.18
N TRP A 131 -17.95 3.99 11.72
CA TRP A 131 -18.12 2.64 11.18
C TRP A 131 -17.32 2.41 9.90
N GLN A 132 -17.04 3.45 9.11
CA GLN A 132 -16.39 3.31 7.81
C GLN A 132 -14.92 2.85 7.89
N ARG A 133 -14.27 3.00 9.04
CA ARG A 133 -12.88 2.54 9.21
C ARG A 133 -12.82 1.03 9.11
N THR A 134 -11.82 0.58 8.36
CA THR A 134 -11.53 -0.85 8.20
C THR A 134 -10.90 -1.43 9.44
N ALA A 135 -11.05 -2.74 9.57
CA ALA A 135 -10.64 -3.50 10.72
C ALA A 135 -9.33 -4.24 10.45
N PHE A 136 -9.14 -4.74 9.22
CA PHE A 136 -7.99 -5.54 8.84
C PHE A 136 -7.28 -5.08 7.56
N HIS A 137 -7.81 -4.09 6.84
CA HIS A 137 -7.05 -3.42 5.77
C HIS A 137 -6.06 -2.41 6.36
N PHE A 138 -4.94 -2.21 5.67
CA PHE A 138 -3.97 -1.22 6.11
C PHE A 138 -4.49 0.21 5.86
N GLN A 139 -4.46 1.02 6.92
CA GLN A 139 -4.67 2.46 6.85
C GLN A 139 -3.92 3.18 7.97
N PRO A 140 -3.47 4.45 7.81
CA PRO A 140 -2.89 5.21 8.90
C PRO A 140 -3.94 5.51 9.97
N LYS A 141 -3.45 5.91 11.15
CA LYS A 141 -4.30 6.33 12.28
C LYS A 141 -5.29 7.44 11.92
N LYS A 142 -4.90 8.37 11.03
CA LYS A 142 -5.67 9.50 10.54
C LYS A 142 -5.08 10.02 9.23
N ASN A 143 -5.77 10.94 8.56
CA ASN A 143 -5.35 11.67 7.35
C ASN A 143 -5.30 10.83 6.06
N TRP A 144 -4.75 11.42 4.98
CA TRP A 144 -4.67 10.89 3.60
C TRP A 144 -3.48 9.93 3.37
N MET A 145 -3.64 8.89 2.54
CA MET A 145 -2.54 7.96 2.15
C MET A 145 -2.54 7.43 0.68
N ASN A 146 -1.36 6.97 0.18
CA ASN A 146 -1.14 6.11 -1.03
C ASN A 146 0.24 5.36 -0.91
N GLY A 147 0.43 4.10 -1.33
CA GLY A 147 1.50 3.20 -0.81
C GLY A 147 2.54 2.56 -1.75
N LEU A 148 3.63 2.02 -1.17
CA LEU A 148 4.79 1.26 -1.70
C LEU A 148 5.29 0.22 -0.64
N LEU A 149 5.78 -0.96 -1.05
CA LEU A 149 6.31 -1.99 -0.11
C LEU A 149 7.74 -2.49 -0.46
N LEU A 150 8.44 -3.01 0.55
CA LEU A 150 9.72 -3.73 0.51
C LEU A 150 9.74 -4.87 1.57
N TYR A 151 10.57 -5.91 1.38
CA TYR A 151 10.92 -6.88 2.43
C TYR A 151 12.41 -6.90 2.77
N LYS A 152 12.77 -6.90 4.06
CA LYS A 152 14.15 -7.05 4.58
C LYS A 152 14.15 -7.73 5.97
N GLY A 153 13.60 -8.94 6.06
CA GLY A 153 13.36 -9.64 7.34
C GLY A 153 12.11 -9.15 8.09
N TRP A 154 11.71 -7.91 7.85
CA TRP A 154 10.34 -7.40 8.06
C TRP A 154 9.76 -6.99 6.71
N TYR A 155 8.43 -7.08 6.57
CA TYR A 155 7.73 -6.38 5.50
C TYR A 155 7.65 -4.90 5.89
N HIS A 156 8.26 -4.01 5.10
CA HIS A 156 8.22 -2.56 5.28
C HIS A 156 7.27 -1.94 4.27
N PHE A 157 6.29 -1.19 4.76
CA PHE A 157 5.34 -0.44 3.95
C PHE A 157 5.57 1.05 4.12
N PHE A 158 5.93 1.69 3.02
CA PHE A 158 6.04 3.12 2.89
C PHE A 158 4.83 3.64 2.17
N TYR A 159 4.37 4.85 2.49
CA TYR A 159 3.22 5.40 1.81
C TYR A 159 3.28 6.92 1.80
N GLN A 160 3.01 7.53 0.65
CA GLN A 160 2.60 8.92 0.56
C GLN A 160 1.57 9.20 1.65
N TYR A 161 1.84 10.19 2.47
CA TYR A 161 1.04 10.55 3.63
C TYR A 161 0.93 12.07 3.74
N ASN A 162 -0.24 12.60 4.04
CA ASN A 162 -0.39 13.99 4.45
C ASN A 162 -0.48 14.07 5.98
N PRO A 163 0.53 14.59 6.69
CA PRO A 163 0.48 14.69 8.15
C PRO A 163 -0.50 15.76 8.65
N TYR A 164 -1.01 16.62 7.77
CA TYR A 164 -1.81 17.80 8.13
C TYR A 164 -3.30 17.72 7.75
N GLY A 165 -3.73 16.74 6.95
CA GLY A 165 -5.15 16.66 6.56
C GLY A 165 -5.55 15.40 5.81
N ALA A 166 -6.87 15.20 5.68
CA ALA A 166 -7.49 14.08 4.98
C ALA A 166 -7.62 14.28 3.46
N VAL A 167 -6.88 15.25 2.90
CA VAL A 167 -6.80 15.54 1.46
C VAL A 167 -5.35 15.42 1.00
N TRP A 168 -5.10 15.31 -0.31
CA TRP A 168 -3.74 15.28 -0.81
C TRP A 168 -3.03 16.63 -0.63
N GLY A 169 -1.73 16.59 -0.39
CA GLY A 169 -0.87 17.75 -0.19
C GLY A 169 0.18 17.48 0.89
N ASN A 170 1.27 18.26 0.90
CA ASN A 170 2.36 18.16 1.90
C ASN A 170 2.89 16.72 2.06
N ILE A 171 3.12 16.04 0.93
CA ILE A 171 3.35 14.60 0.92
C ILE A 171 4.71 14.24 1.51
N VAL A 172 4.66 13.36 2.50
CA VAL A 172 5.79 12.68 3.14
C VAL A 172 5.66 11.16 2.92
N TRP A 173 6.70 10.38 3.25
CA TRP A 173 6.56 8.92 3.34
C TRP A 173 6.31 8.49 4.78
N GLY A 174 5.06 8.12 5.08
CA GLY A 174 4.73 7.33 6.26
C GLY A 174 5.37 5.94 6.18
N HIS A 175 5.53 5.29 7.33
CA HIS A 175 6.23 4.01 7.43
C HIS A 175 5.52 3.08 8.41
N ALA A 176 5.39 1.82 8.03
CA ALA A 176 4.92 0.75 8.89
C ALA A 176 5.68 -0.55 8.59
N VAL A 177 5.72 -1.45 9.58
CA VAL A 177 6.31 -2.78 9.42
C VAL A 177 5.37 -3.88 9.86
N SER A 178 5.52 -5.06 9.27
CA SER A 178 4.78 -6.27 9.61
C SER A 178 5.67 -7.51 9.47
N ARG A 179 5.34 -8.59 10.20
CA ARG A 179 5.93 -9.92 9.97
C ARG A 179 5.13 -10.79 9.02
N ASP A 180 3.88 -10.42 8.75
CA ASP A 180 2.92 -11.30 8.07
C ASP A 180 2.02 -10.57 7.06
N LEU A 181 2.36 -9.32 6.70
CA LEU A 181 1.59 -8.46 5.79
C LEU A 181 0.20 -8.05 6.29
N ILE A 182 -0.19 -8.45 7.51
CA ILE A 182 -1.52 -8.20 8.07
C ILE A 182 -1.44 -7.37 9.34
N HIS A 183 -0.58 -7.75 10.29
CA HIS A 183 -0.45 -7.04 11.56
C HIS A 183 0.64 -5.96 11.44
N TRP A 184 0.22 -4.70 11.32
CA TRP A 184 1.10 -3.58 11.06
C TRP A 184 1.43 -2.77 12.32
N ARG A 185 2.69 -2.39 12.45
CA ARG A 185 3.17 -1.40 13.41
C ARG A 185 3.59 -0.13 12.68
N HIS A 186 2.88 0.96 12.94
CA HIS A 186 3.29 2.28 12.45
C HIS A 186 4.59 2.72 13.11
N LEU A 187 5.49 3.23 12.28
CA LEU A 187 6.78 3.80 12.66
C LEU A 187 6.75 5.33 12.41
N PRO A 188 7.79 6.07 12.84
CA PRO A 188 7.94 7.46 12.46
C PRO A 188 7.94 7.66 10.94
N ILE A 189 7.68 8.90 10.49
CA ILE A 189 7.77 9.27 9.07
C ILE A 189 9.21 9.01 8.59
N ALA A 190 9.36 8.31 7.48
CA ALA A 190 10.66 7.92 6.93
C ALA A 190 11.33 9.03 6.11
N MET A 191 10.56 9.74 5.27
CA MET A 191 11.08 10.83 4.43
C MET A 191 10.14 12.03 4.42
N VAL A 192 10.71 13.23 4.59
CA VAL A 192 10.00 14.52 4.62
C VAL A 192 10.53 15.45 3.52
N PRO A 193 9.77 16.44 3.03
CA PRO A 193 10.27 17.46 2.11
C PRO A 193 11.14 18.47 2.86
N ASP A 194 12.46 18.36 2.69
CA ASP A 194 13.46 19.16 3.44
C ASP A 194 14.63 19.64 2.57
N HIS A 195 14.60 19.36 1.26
CA HIS A 195 15.59 19.81 0.29
C HIS A 195 14.92 20.47 -0.91
N TRP A 196 15.63 21.33 -1.64
CA TRP A 196 15.08 22.09 -2.77
C TRP A 196 14.49 21.20 -3.89
N TYR A 197 15.03 19.99 -4.06
CA TYR A 197 14.63 19.04 -5.10
C TYR A 197 13.37 18.23 -4.76
N ASP A 198 12.88 18.31 -3.52
CA ASP A 198 11.64 17.66 -3.08
C ASP A 198 10.80 18.53 -2.15
N ILE A 199 11.03 19.84 -2.15
CA ILE A 199 10.40 20.79 -1.21
C ILE A 199 8.87 20.82 -1.33
N ASN A 200 8.34 20.52 -2.52
CA ASN A 200 6.89 20.44 -2.76
C ASN A 200 6.31 19.03 -2.56
N GLY A 201 7.14 18.06 -2.19
CA GLY A 201 6.70 16.73 -1.76
C GLY A 201 7.66 15.60 -2.14
N VAL A 202 7.64 14.56 -1.31
CA VAL A 202 8.32 13.27 -1.53
C VAL A 202 7.31 12.28 -2.10
N TRP A 203 7.25 12.15 -3.43
CA TRP A 203 6.23 11.36 -4.14
C TRP A 203 6.65 9.89 -4.29
N THR A 204 5.94 9.12 -5.09
CA THR A 204 6.13 7.67 -5.23
C THR A 204 7.55 7.31 -5.65
N GLY A 205 7.96 6.12 -5.23
CA GLY A 205 9.25 5.55 -5.57
C GLY A 205 9.19 4.03 -5.54
N SER A 206 10.36 3.40 -5.60
CA SER A 206 10.52 1.96 -5.42
C SER A 206 11.83 1.64 -4.71
N ALA A 207 11.85 0.50 -4.04
CA ALA A 207 13.02 -0.01 -3.33
C ALA A 207 13.71 -1.08 -4.18
N THR A 208 15.05 -1.10 -4.17
CA THR A 208 15.85 -2.16 -4.77
C THR A 208 16.85 -2.68 -3.74
N VAL A 209 16.87 -4.00 -3.55
CA VAL A 209 17.92 -4.69 -2.78
C VAL A 209 19.02 -5.08 -3.75
N LEU A 210 20.23 -4.56 -3.51
CA LEU A 210 21.40 -4.84 -4.33
C LEU A 210 22.00 -6.21 -4.00
N GLN A 211 22.86 -6.72 -4.88
CA GLN A 211 23.49 -8.04 -4.71
C GLN A 211 24.33 -8.17 -3.44
N ASP A 212 24.85 -7.07 -2.91
CA ASP A 212 25.61 -7.02 -1.67
C ASP A 212 24.73 -6.81 -0.42
N GLY A 213 23.41 -6.83 -0.58
CA GLY A 213 22.41 -6.64 0.48
C GLY A 213 22.14 -5.18 0.83
N GLN A 214 22.79 -4.22 0.15
CA GLN A 214 22.46 -2.80 0.32
C GLN A 214 21.05 -2.51 -0.19
N LEU A 215 20.36 -1.62 0.52
CA LEU A 215 19.03 -1.18 0.16
C LEU A 215 19.08 0.25 -0.37
N VAL A 216 18.54 0.46 -1.56
CA VAL A 216 18.42 1.77 -2.18
C VAL A 216 16.96 2.10 -2.48
N MET A 217 16.57 3.35 -2.29
CA MET A 217 15.26 3.88 -2.65
C MET A 217 15.41 4.95 -3.73
N LEU A 218 14.77 4.74 -4.86
CA LEU A 218 14.55 5.80 -5.85
C LEU A 218 13.14 6.34 -5.67
N TYR A 219 12.99 7.65 -5.66
CA TYR A 219 11.69 8.33 -5.52
C TYR A 219 11.62 9.60 -6.33
N THR A 220 10.42 10.04 -6.67
CA THR A 220 10.20 11.33 -7.32
C THR A 220 10.08 12.45 -6.27
N GLY A 221 10.88 13.50 -6.40
CA GLY A 221 10.69 14.76 -5.69
C GLY A 221 10.06 15.81 -6.58
N SER A 222 9.29 16.72 -5.97
CA SER A 222 8.77 17.91 -6.63
C SER A 222 9.57 19.13 -6.20
N THR A 223 10.22 19.81 -7.14
CA THR A 223 10.97 21.05 -6.86
C THR A 223 10.05 22.23 -6.58
N ASN A 224 10.61 23.37 -6.17
CA ASN A 224 9.86 24.62 -5.97
C ASN A 224 9.11 25.09 -7.23
N GLU A 225 9.65 24.80 -8.41
CA GLU A 225 9.04 25.08 -9.72
C GLU A 225 8.13 23.95 -10.22
N SER A 226 7.78 23.00 -9.33
CA SER A 226 6.96 21.81 -9.62
C SER A 226 7.55 20.88 -10.68
N VAL A 227 8.88 20.91 -10.85
CA VAL A 227 9.58 19.96 -11.72
C VAL A 227 9.67 18.61 -11.01
N GLN A 228 9.34 17.53 -11.72
CA GLN A 228 9.49 16.17 -11.22
C GLN A 228 10.90 15.68 -11.50
N VAL A 229 11.63 15.33 -10.44
CA VAL A 229 13.02 14.85 -10.51
C VAL A 229 13.17 13.56 -9.70
N GLN A 230 14.11 12.70 -10.08
CA GLN A 230 14.33 11.45 -9.35
C GLN A 230 15.48 11.62 -8.35
N ASN A 231 15.22 11.15 -7.15
CA ASN A 231 16.08 11.27 -5.99
C ASN A 231 16.39 9.90 -5.41
N LEU A 232 17.52 9.81 -4.74
CA LEU A 232 18.04 8.60 -4.14
C LEU A 232 18.14 8.76 -2.61
N ALA A 233 17.71 7.72 -1.90
CA ALA A 233 17.81 7.61 -0.45
C ALA A 233 18.25 6.20 -0.03
N TYR A 234 18.80 6.12 1.17
CA TYR A 234 19.31 4.88 1.77
C TYR A 234 18.95 4.85 3.26
N PRO A 235 18.89 3.66 3.89
CA PRO A 235 18.78 3.58 5.35
C PRO A 235 19.96 4.28 6.02
N GLY A 236 19.69 5.08 7.04
CA GLY A 236 20.71 5.71 7.89
C GLY A 236 21.47 4.68 8.73
N ASP A 237 20.77 3.66 9.20
CA ASP A 237 21.36 2.45 9.78
C ASP A 237 20.84 1.20 9.02
N PRO A 238 21.64 0.62 8.11
CA PRO A 238 21.24 -0.58 7.37
C PRO A 238 21.06 -1.83 8.25
N MET A 239 21.61 -1.83 9.47
CA MET A 239 21.50 -2.94 10.43
C MET A 239 20.26 -2.83 11.31
N ASP A 240 19.58 -1.68 11.35
CA ASP A 240 18.29 -1.54 12.02
C ASP A 240 17.23 -2.36 11.28
N PRO A 241 16.68 -3.43 11.88
CA PRO A 241 15.64 -4.24 11.22
C PRO A 241 14.34 -3.46 10.97
N LEU A 242 14.15 -2.31 11.62
CA LEU A 242 12.97 -1.46 11.42
C LEU A 242 13.20 -0.37 10.37
N LEU A 243 14.45 -0.09 9.98
CA LEU A 243 14.84 0.93 8.99
C LEU A 243 14.22 2.30 9.29
N ILE A 244 14.33 2.78 10.53
CA ILE A 244 13.68 4.00 11.00
C ILE A 244 14.23 5.24 10.31
N ASP A 245 15.56 5.36 10.27
CA ASP A 245 16.23 6.56 9.76
C ASP A 245 16.59 6.39 8.29
N TRP A 246 16.40 7.44 7.50
CA TRP A 246 16.73 7.48 6.07
C TRP A 246 17.59 8.70 5.74
N VAL A 247 18.57 8.51 4.86
CA VAL A 247 19.51 9.54 4.42
C VAL A 247 19.34 9.74 2.92
N LYS A 248 19.09 10.98 2.52
CA LYS A 248 19.03 11.39 1.10
C LYS A 248 20.45 11.58 0.55
N TYR A 249 20.68 11.11 -0.66
CA TYR A 249 21.96 11.28 -1.32
C TYR A 249 22.26 12.77 -1.55
N SER A 250 23.45 13.23 -1.14
CA SER A 250 23.84 14.64 -1.24
C SER A 250 23.96 15.16 -2.68
N GLY A 251 24.06 14.26 -3.66
CA GLY A 251 24.09 14.59 -5.09
C GLY A 251 22.72 14.59 -5.76
N ASN A 252 21.62 14.52 -4.99
CA ASN A 252 20.27 14.62 -5.55
C ASN A 252 20.00 15.98 -6.23
N PRO A 253 19.17 16.02 -7.29
CA PRO A 253 18.53 14.88 -7.93
C PRO A 253 19.48 14.07 -8.83
N VAL A 254 19.29 12.74 -8.88
CA VAL A 254 20.10 11.82 -9.71
C VAL A 254 19.62 11.73 -11.15
N MET A 255 18.36 12.07 -11.43
CA MET A 255 17.80 12.19 -12.78
C MET A 255 16.84 13.37 -12.88
N VAL A 256 16.86 14.03 -14.03
CA VAL A 256 15.95 15.13 -14.39
C VAL A 256 15.22 14.78 -15.69
N PRO A 257 14.09 15.44 -16.00
CA PRO A 257 13.37 15.20 -17.25
C PRO A 257 14.29 15.33 -18.47
N PRO A 258 14.40 14.30 -19.33
CA PRO A 258 15.25 14.37 -20.51
C PRO A 258 14.63 15.28 -21.59
N PRO A 259 15.41 15.72 -22.60
CA PRO A 259 14.87 16.52 -23.71
C PRO A 259 13.67 15.85 -24.37
N GLY A 260 12.60 16.63 -24.59
CA GLY A 260 11.34 16.14 -25.18
C GLY A 260 10.31 15.66 -24.15
N ILE A 261 10.69 15.49 -22.88
CA ILE A 261 9.78 15.18 -21.79
C ILE A 261 9.50 16.45 -20.99
N LYS A 262 8.23 16.68 -20.63
CA LYS A 262 7.82 17.86 -19.86
C LYS A 262 8.23 17.72 -18.40
N ALA A 263 8.42 18.86 -17.74
CA ALA A 263 8.78 18.95 -16.33
C ALA A 263 7.82 18.20 -15.39
N GLU A 264 6.54 18.10 -15.77
CA GLU A 264 5.47 17.49 -14.98
C GLU A 264 5.10 16.06 -15.43
N ASP A 265 5.86 15.47 -16.36
CA ASP A 265 5.56 14.18 -16.99
C ASP A 265 6.73 13.17 -16.80
N PHE A 266 7.37 13.15 -15.62
CA PHE A 266 8.56 12.32 -15.35
C PHE A 266 8.59 11.83 -13.90
N ARG A 267 7.94 10.69 -13.60
CA ARG A 267 7.77 10.22 -12.21
C ARG A 267 7.68 8.70 -12.05
N ASP A 268 7.74 8.29 -10.79
CA ASP A 268 7.49 6.94 -10.28
C ASP A 268 8.51 5.89 -10.78
N PRO A 269 9.80 6.01 -10.39
CA PRO A 269 10.82 5.05 -10.80
C PRO A 269 10.48 3.64 -10.26
N THR A 270 10.69 2.63 -11.11
CA THR A 270 10.42 1.22 -10.76
C THR A 270 11.48 0.63 -9.83
N THR A 271 11.20 -0.54 -9.27
CA THR A 271 12.25 -1.42 -8.76
C THR A 271 13.21 -1.74 -9.90
N ALA A 272 14.52 -1.72 -9.64
CA ALA A 272 15.51 -2.02 -10.66
C ALA A 272 15.63 -3.54 -10.86
N TRP A 273 16.04 -3.94 -12.07
CA TRP A 273 16.43 -5.31 -12.38
C TRP A 273 17.85 -5.35 -12.92
N LEU A 274 18.56 -6.43 -12.63
CA LEU A 274 19.92 -6.62 -13.13
C LEU A 274 19.89 -7.24 -14.52
N THR A 275 20.58 -6.64 -15.48
CA THR A 275 20.73 -7.19 -16.84
C THR A 275 21.79 -8.31 -16.88
N PRO A 276 21.78 -9.17 -17.91
CA PRO A 276 22.81 -10.20 -18.08
C PRO A 276 24.24 -9.67 -18.12
N GLU A 277 24.44 -8.41 -18.51
CA GLU A 277 25.73 -7.72 -18.57
C GLU A 277 26.20 -7.19 -17.20
N GLY A 278 25.41 -7.39 -16.14
CA GLY A 278 25.72 -6.93 -14.79
C GLY A 278 25.51 -5.43 -14.58
N THR A 279 24.62 -4.81 -15.36
CA THR A 279 24.21 -3.41 -15.18
C THR A 279 22.78 -3.37 -14.63
N TRP A 280 22.48 -2.44 -13.73
CA TRP A 280 21.11 -2.27 -13.23
C TRP A 280 20.31 -1.42 -14.19
N ARG A 281 19.07 -1.82 -14.42
CA ARG A 281 18.12 -1.10 -15.27
C ARG A 281 16.87 -0.74 -14.48
N ILE A 282 16.36 0.46 -14.74
CA ILE A 282 15.10 0.95 -14.19
C ILE A 282 14.19 1.47 -15.30
N ALA A 283 12.89 1.50 -15.03
CA ALA A 283 11.91 2.15 -15.88
C ALA A 283 11.29 3.38 -15.17
N ILE A 284 10.85 4.36 -15.95
CA ILE A 284 10.14 5.56 -15.46
C ILE A 284 8.95 5.85 -16.39
N GLY A 285 7.78 6.07 -15.80
CA GLY A 285 6.56 6.45 -16.53
C GLY A 285 6.62 7.89 -17.04
N SER A 286 6.14 8.09 -18.26
CA SER A 286 6.12 9.40 -18.92
C SER A 286 5.09 9.42 -20.07
N LYS A 287 5.03 10.53 -20.81
CA LYS A 287 4.28 10.62 -22.06
C LYS A 287 4.97 11.54 -23.06
N VAL A 288 4.71 11.28 -24.34
CA VAL A 288 4.99 12.20 -25.45
C VAL A 288 3.67 12.46 -26.18
N ASN A 289 3.23 13.72 -26.18
CA ASN A 289 1.89 14.10 -26.62
C ASN A 289 0.81 13.33 -25.83
N ASN A 290 0.02 12.49 -26.51
CA ASN A 290 -0.98 11.61 -25.88
C ASN A 290 -0.56 10.12 -25.88
N THR A 291 0.71 9.84 -26.15
CA THR A 291 1.26 8.48 -26.11
C THR A 291 1.96 8.29 -24.78
N GLY A 292 1.42 7.42 -23.94
CA GLY A 292 2.09 7.00 -22.71
C GLY A 292 3.29 6.13 -23.04
N ILE A 293 4.39 6.35 -22.33
CA ILE A 293 5.66 5.69 -22.59
C ILE A 293 6.35 5.28 -21.28
N SER A 294 7.25 4.32 -21.39
CA SER A 294 8.18 3.96 -20.33
C SER A 294 9.62 4.19 -20.78
N LEU A 295 10.27 5.18 -20.17
CA LEU A 295 11.69 5.45 -20.36
C LEU A 295 12.51 4.41 -19.59
N ILE A 296 13.71 4.08 -20.07
CA ILE A 296 14.63 3.14 -19.42
C ILE A 296 16.02 3.74 -19.23
N TYR A 297 16.58 3.49 -18.07
CA TYR A 297 17.91 3.98 -17.69
C TYR A 297 18.76 2.84 -17.16
N ASP A 298 20.04 2.87 -17.54
CA ASP A 298 21.07 1.98 -17.00
C ASP A 298 21.90 2.70 -15.93
N THR A 299 22.28 1.97 -14.88
CA THR A 299 23.18 2.43 -13.83
C THR A 299 24.05 1.30 -13.30
N LYS A 300 25.23 1.65 -12.77
CA LYS A 300 26.11 0.72 -12.06
C LYS A 300 26.26 1.03 -10.57
N ASP A 301 25.87 2.24 -10.17
CA ASP A 301 26.13 2.78 -8.82
C ASP A 301 24.88 3.44 -8.19
N PHE A 302 23.75 3.46 -8.90
CA PHE A 302 22.51 4.16 -8.55
C PHE A 302 22.64 5.67 -8.37
N LYS A 303 23.79 6.25 -8.71
CA LYS A 303 24.07 7.70 -8.60
C LYS A 303 24.17 8.34 -9.98
N THR A 304 24.65 7.58 -10.96
CA THR A 304 24.78 8.00 -12.35
C THR A 304 23.88 7.13 -13.21
N PHE A 305 23.00 7.77 -13.98
CA PHE A 305 22.05 7.09 -14.86
C PHE A 305 22.26 7.50 -16.31
N THR A 306 22.29 6.52 -17.20
CA THR A 306 22.36 6.72 -18.64
C THR A 306 21.01 6.39 -19.25
N LEU A 307 20.35 7.38 -19.86
CA LEU A 307 19.15 7.14 -20.65
C LEU A 307 19.51 6.26 -21.86
N ILE A 308 18.77 5.17 -22.04
CA ILE A 308 18.91 4.31 -23.21
C ILE A 308 18.06 4.90 -24.33
N ASP A 309 18.58 4.86 -25.56
CA ASP A 309 17.83 5.35 -26.72
C ASP A 309 16.57 4.51 -26.96
N GLY A 310 15.45 5.20 -27.24
CA GLY A 310 14.13 4.59 -27.33
C GLY A 310 13.39 4.47 -25.99
N VAL A 311 12.39 3.58 -25.97
CA VAL A 311 11.50 3.33 -24.82
C VAL A 311 11.29 1.84 -24.66
N LEU A 312 11.03 1.37 -23.43
CA LEU A 312 10.69 -0.02 -23.16
C LEU A 312 9.41 -0.42 -23.90
N ARG A 313 8.40 0.45 -23.83
CA ARG A 313 7.12 0.39 -24.56
C ARG A 313 6.50 1.78 -24.63
N GLY A 314 5.68 2.02 -25.64
CA GLY A 314 4.77 3.16 -25.70
C GLY A 314 3.48 2.80 -26.42
N VAL A 315 2.35 3.30 -25.92
CA VAL A 315 1.01 2.99 -26.45
C VAL A 315 0.24 4.28 -26.72
N PRO A 316 -0.15 4.55 -27.97
CA PRO A 316 -0.88 5.77 -28.33
C PRO A 316 -2.25 5.85 -27.62
N GLY A 317 -2.68 7.08 -27.29
CA GLY A 317 -4.02 7.32 -26.74
C GLY A 317 -4.18 7.04 -25.24
N THR A 318 -3.12 6.61 -24.56
CA THR A 318 -3.18 6.23 -23.13
C THR A 318 -2.84 7.35 -22.16
N GLY A 319 -2.36 8.51 -22.65
CA GLY A 319 -2.05 9.66 -21.79
C GLY A 319 -0.81 9.44 -20.91
N MET A 320 -0.82 9.97 -19.69
CA MET A 320 0.34 9.87 -18.78
C MET A 320 0.39 8.49 -18.11
N TRP A 321 1.55 7.84 -18.20
CA TRP A 321 1.85 6.61 -17.48
C TRP A 321 2.46 6.93 -16.11
N GLU A 322 1.76 6.54 -15.06
CA GLU A 322 2.22 6.58 -13.68
C GLU A 322 2.55 5.18 -13.17
N CYS A 323 3.32 5.11 -12.09
CA CYS A 323 3.57 3.88 -11.33
C CYS A 323 3.78 2.65 -12.22
N VAL A 324 4.66 2.80 -13.23
CA VAL A 324 5.06 1.68 -14.09
C VAL A 324 5.62 0.59 -13.18
N ASP A 325 5.30 -0.66 -13.51
CA ASP A 325 5.89 -1.82 -12.86
C ASP A 325 6.26 -2.86 -13.93
N PHE A 326 7.42 -3.49 -13.77
CA PHE A 326 7.98 -4.39 -14.76
C PHE A 326 8.65 -5.57 -14.05
N TYR A 327 8.12 -6.77 -14.26
CA TYR A 327 8.58 -7.94 -13.52
C TYR A 327 8.30 -9.26 -14.25
N PRO A 328 9.07 -10.32 -13.94
CA PRO A 328 8.86 -11.63 -14.53
C PRO A 328 7.83 -12.47 -13.77
N VAL A 329 7.20 -13.40 -14.51
CA VAL A 329 6.32 -14.47 -14.01
C VAL A 329 6.71 -15.80 -14.64
N SER A 330 6.62 -16.89 -13.87
CA SER A 330 6.97 -18.23 -14.35
C SER A 330 5.79 -18.87 -15.08
N GLN A 331 6.08 -19.47 -16.23
CA GLN A 331 5.13 -20.35 -16.94
C GLN A 331 5.20 -21.80 -16.45
N ILE A 332 6.21 -22.15 -15.64
CA ILE A 332 6.52 -23.54 -15.27
C ILE A 332 6.12 -23.81 -13.81
N VAL A 333 6.53 -22.95 -12.88
CA VAL A 333 6.28 -23.12 -11.44
C VAL A 333 5.25 -22.11 -10.94
N GLU A 334 4.55 -22.42 -9.85
CA GLU A 334 3.54 -21.54 -9.22
C GLU A 334 4.15 -20.67 -8.12
N ASN A 335 5.31 -20.09 -8.42
CA ASN A 335 6.05 -19.20 -7.52
C ASN A 335 6.23 -17.83 -8.17
N GLY A 336 6.44 -16.82 -7.32
CA GLY A 336 6.97 -15.55 -7.78
C GLY A 336 8.42 -15.69 -8.25
N LEU A 337 8.85 -14.77 -9.09
CA LEU A 337 10.24 -14.67 -9.53
C LEU A 337 10.85 -13.35 -9.04
N ASP A 338 12.14 -13.40 -8.72
CA ASP A 338 12.95 -12.20 -8.54
C ASP A 338 12.89 -11.33 -9.79
N THR A 339 12.92 -10.01 -9.60
CA THR A 339 12.72 -9.03 -10.69
C THR A 339 13.78 -9.14 -11.79
N SER A 340 14.96 -9.71 -11.52
CA SER A 340 16.04 -9.87 -12.49
C SER A 340 15.99 -11.18 -13.29
N VAL A 341 15.02 -12.06 -13.03
CA VAL A 341 14.91 -13.35 -13.73
C VAL A 341 14.45 -13.14 -15.18
N ASN A 342 15.24 -13.62 -16.14
CA ASN A 342 14.88 -13.66 -17.56
C ASN A 342 15.33 -14.99 -18.19
N GLY A 343 14.63 -15.47 -19.23
CA GLY A 343 14.99 -16.68 -19.97
C GLY A 343 13.81 -17.57 -20.37
N PRO A 344 14.07 -18.80 -20.83
CA PRO A 344 13.03 -19.74 -21.24
C PRO A 344 12.02 -20.05 -20.13
N GLY A 345 10.74 -20.09 -20.46
CA GLY A 345 9.66 -20.37 -19.50
C GLY A 345 9.32 -19.19 -18.58
N VAL A 346 9.81 -17.99 -18.88
CA VAL A 346 9.52 -16.75 -18.18
C VAL A 346 8.80 -15.79 -19.13
N LYS A 347 7.69 -15.21 -18.67
CA LYS A 347 7.05 -14.04 -19.29
C LYS A 347 7.32 -12.81 -18.45
N HIS A 348 7.24 -11.65 -19.06
CA HIS A 348 7.32 -10.37 -18.36
C HIS A 348 5.97 -9.67 -18.38
N VAL A 349 5.57 -9.17 -17.22
CA VAL A 349 4.40 -8.33 -17.05
C VAL A 349 4.86 -6.88 -17.15
N MET A 350 4.20 -6.12 -18.01
CA MET A 350 4.31 -4.67 -18.02
C MET A 350 3.01 -4.07 -17.51
N LYS A 351 3.10 -3.24 -16.47
CA LYS A 351 1.96 -2.56 -15.86
C LYS A 351 2.16 -1.05 -15.85
N THR A 352 1.06 -0.31 -16.01
CA THR A 352 0.99 1.14 -15.83
C THR A 352 -0.29 1.54 -15.10
N SER A 353 -0.22 2.64 -14.36
CA SER A 353 -1.38 3.37 -13.86
C SER A 353 -1.67 4.51 -14.82
N LEU A 354 -2.83 4.50 -15.48
CA LEU A 354 -3.17 5.58 -16.41
C LEU A 354 -3.71 6.78 -15.63
N ASP A 355 -3.06 7.94 -15.78
CA ASP A 355 -3.55 9.17 -15.16
C ASP A 355 -4.95 9.48 -15.70
N ASP A 356 -5.17 9.34 -17.01
CA ASP A 356 -6.39 9.84 -17.64
C ASP A 356 -7.68 9.15 -17.19
N ASP A 357 -7.68 7.84 -16.92
CA ASP A 357 -8.88 7.08 -16.57
C ASP A 357 -8.88 6.51 -15.13
N ARG A 358 -7.78 6.70 -14.40
CA ARG A 358 -7.58 6.28 -13.00
C ARG A 358 -7.66 4.77 -12.80
N ASN A 359 -7.23 3.96 -13.78
CA ASN A 359 -7.15 2.51 -13.67
C ASN A 359 -5.72 1.98 -13.88
N ASP A 360 -5.47 0.79 -13.35
CA ASP A 360 -4.23 0.07 -13.51
C ASP A 360 -4.38 -1.05 -14.55
N TYR A 361 -3.57 -0.98 -15.59
CA TYR A 361 -3.57 -1.95 -16.69
C TYR A 361 -2.27 -2.72 -16.73
N TYR A 362 -2.36 -4.00 -17.09
CA TYR A 362 -1.19 -4.81 -17.36
C TYR A 362 -1.34 -5.56 -18.68
N ALA A 363 -0.21 -5.97 -19.24
CA ALA A 363 -0.15 -6.89 -20.36
C ALA A 363 0.99 -7.89 -20.17
N LEU A 364 0.83 -9.07 -20.76
CA LEU A 364 1.82 -10.13 -20.77
C LEU A 364 2.65 -10.05 -22.05
N GLY A 365 3.94 -10.36 -21.95
CA GLY A 365 4.82 -10.28 -23.09
C GLY A 365 6.20 -10.87 -22.84
N SER A 366 7.08 -10.64 -23.81
CA SER A 366 8.47 -11.10 -23.80
C SER A 366 9.41 -9.91 -23.71
N TYR A 367 10.49 -10.06 -22.94
CA TYR A 367 11.50 -9.03 -22.74
C TYR A 367 12.81 -9.38 -23.43
N ASP A 368 13.21 -8.53 -24.37
CA ASP A 368 14.52 -8.55 -24.99
C ASP A 368 15.45 -7.61 -24.21
N SER A 369 16.34 -8.19 -23.39
CA SER A 369 17.29 -7.44 -22.56
C SER A 369 18.29 -6.64 -23.39
N ASP A 370 18.71 -7.18 -24.53
CA ASP A 370 19.77 -6.63 -25.37
C ASP A 370 19.24 -5.41 -26.13
N ALA A 371 18.02 -5.52 -26.66
CA ALA A 371 17.33 -4.42 -27.32
C ALA A 371 16.71 -3.41 -26.34
N GLY A 372 16.57 -3.77 -25.06
CA GLY A 372 15.86 -2.97 -24.06
C GLY A 372 14.37 -2.80 -24.38
N LYS A 373 13.73 -3.81 -25.00
CA LYS A 373 12.35 -3.72 -25.48
C LYS A 373 11.48 -4.82 -24.91
N TRP A 374 10.24 -4.45 -24.59
CA TRP A 374 9.19 -5.40 -24.24
C TRP A 374 8.14 -5.47 -25.35
N ILE A 375 7.75 -6.69 -25.68
CA ILE A 375 6.82 -7.00 -26.78
C ILE A 375 5.60 -7.71 -26.18
N PRO A 376 4.38 -7.16 -26.30
CA PRO A 376 3.17 -7.81 -25.81
C PRO A 376 2.90 -9.09 -26.57
N ASP A 377 2.33 -10.08 -25.89
CA ASP A 377 1.84 -11.30 -26.51
C ASP A 377 0.66 -11.01 -27.46
N ASP A 378 -0.21 -10.07 -27.06
CA ASP A 378 -1.34 -9.60 -27.86
C ASP A 378 -1.36 -8.07 -27.92
N PRO A 379 -1.04 -7.46 -29.08
CA PRO A 379 -1.08 -6.00 -29.25
C PRO A 379 -2.47 -5.37 -29.10
N THR A 380 -3.55 -6.15 -29.20
CA THR A 380 -4.92 -5.65 -29.02
C THR A 380 -5.31 -5.52 -27.54
N LEU A 381 -4.59 -6.23 -26.67
CA LEU A 381 -4.72 -6.17 -25.21
C LEU A 381 -3.45 -5.60 -24.56
N ASP A 382 -2.82 -4.64 -25.22
CA ASP A 382 -1.59 -4.00 -24.75
C ASP A 382 -1.82 -3.19 -23.46
N VAL A 383 -0.72 -2.81 -22.81
CA VAL A 383 -0.73 -2.05 -21.56
C VAL A 383 -1.47 -0.72 -21.75
N GLY A 384 -2.52 -0.51 -20.95
CA GLY A 384 -3.39 0.66 -20.99
C GLY A 384 -4.69 0.50 -21.80
N ILE A 385 -4.83 -0.59 -22.57
CA ILE A 385 -6.03 -0.86 -23.38
C ILE A 385 -6.59 -2.27 -23.22
N GLY A 386 -5.87 -3.16 -22.54
CA GLY A 386 -6.28 -4.54 -22.29
C GLY A 386 -6.69 -4.82 -20.84
N LEU A 387 -5.99 -5.78 -20.23
CA LEU A 387 -6.34 -6.34 -18.93
C LEU A 387 -6.05 -5.38 -17.77
N ARG A 388 -6.82 -5.51 -16.69
CA ARG A 388 -6.63 -4.78 -15.43
C ARG A 388 -6.37 -5.76 -14.31
N TYR A 389 -5.63 -5.34 -13.29
CA TYR A 389 -5.56 -6.14 -12.06
C TYR A 389 -6.92 -6.22 -11.38
N ASP A 390 -7.63 -5.10 -11.35
CA ASP A 390 -8.91 -5.00 -10.66
C ASP A 390 -9.83 -4.10 -11.49
N TYR A 391 -11.07 -4.53 -11.66
CA TYR A 391 -12.07 -3.85 -12.48
C TYR A 391 -12.96 -2.90 -11.65
N GLY A 392 -12.65 -2.72 -10.37
CA GLY A 392 -13.23 -1.76 -9.45
C GLY A 392 -12.33 -0.55 -9.19
N ILE A 393 -12.25 -0.14 -7.93
CA ILE A 393 -11.43 0.98 -7.47
C ILE A 393 -10.07 0.44 -7.03
N PHE A 394 -9.04 0.57 -7.85
CA PHE A 394 -7.70 0.08 -7.54
C PHE A 394 -6.67 0.83 -8.39
N TYR A 395 -5.70 1.47 -7.75
CA TYR A 395 -4.78 2.36 -8.45
C TYR A 395 -3.38 2.39 -7.84
N ALA A 396 -2.43 2.96 -8.58
CA ALA A 396 -1.04 3.15 -8.16
C ALA A 396 -0.40 1.86 -7.63
N SER A 397 -0.79 0.73 -8.20
CA SER A 397 -0.38 -0.58 -7.70
C SER A 397 1.08 -0.87 -7.97
N LYS A 398 1.69 -1.64 -7.08
CA LYS A 398 3.11 -1.96 -7.15
C LYS A 398 3.38 -3.32 -6.54
N THR A 399 4.30 -4.04 -7.16
CA THR A 399 4.71 -5.36 -6.70
C THR A 399 6.08 -5.36 -6.04
N PHE A 400 6.32 -6.36 -5.20
CA PHE A 400 7.67 -6.73 -4.78
C PHE A 400 7.79 -8.25 -4.72
N TYR A 401 9.01 -8.76 -4.76
CA TYR A 401 9.31 -10.16 -4.59
C TYR A 401 9.59 -10.50 -3.12
N ASP A 402 8.78 -11.38 -2.54
CA ASP A 402 9.01 -11.98 -1.23
C ASP A 402 9.86 -13.24 -1.41
N GLU A 403 11.17 -13.09 -1.21
CA GLU A 403 12.15 -14.16 -1.34
C GLU A 403 11.93 -15.30 -0.33
N VAL A 404 11.41 -15.00 0.87
CA VAL A 404 11.23 -15.98 1.94
C VAL A 404 10.13 -16.97 1.62
N ASN A 405 9.04 -16.49 1.02
CA ASN A 405 7.95 -17.36 0.60
C ASN A 405 7.93 -17.62 -0.92
N SER A 406 8.95 -17.17 -1.66
CA SER A 406 9.08 -17.32 -3.12
C SER A 406 7.81 -16.89 -3.87
N ARG A 407 7.28 -15.71 -3.55
CA ARG A 407 6.02 -15.19 -4.11
C ARG A 407 6.14 -13.72 -4.48
N ARG A 408 5.39 -13.30 -5.50
CA ARG A 408 5.26 -11.87 -5.83
C ARG A 408 3.99 -11.35 -5.19
N ILE A 409 4.10 -10.23 -4.49
CA ILE A 409 2.99 -9.61 -3.77
C ILE A 409 2.66 -8.27 -4.42
N LEU A 410 1.39 -8.05 -4.69
CA LEU A 410 0.80 -6.83 -5.21
C LEU A 410 0.11 -6.03 -4.09
N TRP A 411 0.37 -4.73 -4.08
CA TRP A 411 -0.39 -3.73 -3.33
C TRP A 411 -1.11 -2.81 -4.30
N GLY A 412 -2.27 -2.29 -3.88
CA GLY A 412 -3.00 -1.27 -4.61
C GLY A 412 -3.67 -0.28 -3.67
N TRP A 413 -3.57 1.00 -4.04
CA TRP A 413 -4.23 2.07 -3.33
C TRP A 413 -5.72 2.11 -3.70
N ILE A 414 -6.55 2.18 -2.66
CA ILE A 414 -8.00 2.27 -2.78
C ILE A 414 -8.40 3.68 -2.37
N LYS A 415 -8.78 4.49 -3.35
CA LYS A 415 -9.31 5.83 -3.09
C LYS A 415 -10.68 5.78 -2.44
N GLU A 416 -11.11 6.90 -1.90
CA GLU A 416 -12.46 7.11 -1.39
C GLU A 416 -13.44 7.35 -2.55
N THR A 417 -14.70 6.95 -2.33
CA THR A 417 -15.80 7.24 -3.26
C THR A 417 -16.99 7.93 -2.59
N ASP A 418 -16.81 8.43 -1.38
CA ASP A 418 -17.66 9.45 -0.78
C ASP A 418 -17.09 10.86 -1.04
N SER A 419 -17.77 11.90 -0.56
CA SER A 419 -17.39 13.28 -0.82
C SER A 419 -16.15 13.70 -0.01
N GLU A 420 -15.30 14.56 -0.59
CA GLU A 420 -14.15 15.15 0.14
C GLU A 420 -14.58 15.85 1.46
N LYS A 421 -15.80 16.37 1.52
CA LYS A 421 -16.37 16.93 2.75
C LYS A 421 -16.51 15.85 3.84
N ALA A 422 -16.96 14.65 3.49
CA ALA A 422 -17.01 13.51 4.40
C ALA A 422 -15.59 13.10 4.82
N ASP A 423 -14.61 13.12 3.90
CA ASP A 423 -13.19 12.82 4.18
C ASP A 423 -12.62 13.72 5.27
N ILE A 424 -12.84 15.03 5.11
CA ILE A 424 -12.43 16.04 6.07
C ILE A 424 -13.17 15.84 7.41
N GLN A 425 -14.48 15.55 7.37
CA GLN A 425 -15.29 15.36 8.58
C GLN A 425 -14.85 14.13 9.38
N ARG A 426 -14.57 12.99 8.73
CA ARG A 426 -14.07 11.77 9.40
C ARG A 426 -12.58 11.83 9.74
N GLY A 427 -11.84 12.75 9.13
CA GLY A 427 -10.44 13.03 9.44
C GLY A 427 -9.45 12.01 8.88
N TRP A 428 -9.85 11.21 7.89
CA TRP A 428 -8.98 10.28 7.17
C TRP A 428 -9.55 9.96 5.79
N ALA A 429 -8.68 9.55 4.88
CA ALA A 429 -9.08 9.14 3.54
C ALA A 429 -8.08 8.14 2.96
N SER A 430 -8.61 7.25 2.14
CA SER A 430 -7.97 6.15 1.44
C SER A 430 -7.58 4.96 2.30
N LEU A 431 -7.48 3.82 1.62
CA LEU A 431 -7.08 2.53 2.17
C LEU A 431 -6.03 1.87 1.25
N GLN A 432 -5.53 0.73 1.67
CA GLN A 432 -4.84 -0.22 0.80
C GLN A 432 -5.65 -1.50 0.68
N ALA A 433 -5.62 -2.11 -0.49
CA ALA A 433 -6.11 -3.48 -0.66
C ALA A 433 -5.36 -4.42 0.28
N ILE A 434 -6.00 -5.53 0.66
CA ILE A 434 -5.26 -6.67 1.21
C ILE A 434 -4.21 -7.11 0.19
N PRO A 435 -2.97 -7.40 0.62
CA PRO A 435 -1.91 -7.80 -0.28
C PRO A 435 -2.29 -9.07 -1.05
N ARG A 436 -2.00 -9.09 -2.35
CA ARG A 436 -2.39 -10.21 -3.24
C ARG A 436 -1.15 -10.90 -3.80
N THR A 437 -1.13 -12.23 -3.82
CA THR A 437 -0.13 -12.96 -4.62
C THR A 437 -0.42 -12.83 -6.10
N ILE A 438 0.61 -12.73 -6.92
CA ILE A 438 0.51 -12.70 -8.40
C ILE A 438 1.15 -13.95 -9.00
N LEU A 439 0.40 -14.63 -9.86
CA LEU A 439 0.86 -15.79 -10.64
C LEU A 439 0.38 -15.69 -12.09
N PHE A 440 1.07 -16.37 -13.00
CA PHE A 440 0.60 -16.58 -14.37
C PHE A 440 -0.47 -17.68 -14.40
N ASP A 441 -1.61 -17.39 -15.02
CA ASP A 441 -2.67 -18.39 -15.21
C ASP A 441 -2.26 -19.36 -16.32
N LYS A 442 -1.81 -20.57 -15.96
CA LYS A 442 -1.46 -21.60 -16.93
C LYS A 442 -2.67 -22.22 -17.62
N GLY A 443 -3.86 -22.11 -17.00
CA GLY A 443 -5.09 -22.67 -17.55
C GLY A 443 -5.57 -21.88 -18.76
N THR A 444 -5.56 -20.55 -18.66
CA THR A 444 -5.91 -19.66 -19.78
C THR A 444 -4.72 -19.30 -20.66
N GLY A 445 -3.53 -19.19 -20.07
CA GLY A 445 -2.31 -18.75 -20.73
C GLY A 445 -2.27 -17.26 -21.07
N SER A 446 -3.28 -16.47 -20.66
CA SER A 446 -3.51 -15.10 -21.16
C SER A 446 -3.76 -14.06 -20.07
N ASN A 447 -3.87 -14.45 -18.80
CA ASN A 447 -4.07 -13.52 -17.69
C ASN A 447 -3.22 -13.90 -16.46
N LEU A 448 -3.21 -13.00 -15.48
CA LEU A 448 -2.67 -13.25 -14.15
C LEU A 448 -3.76 -13.75 -13.19
N LEU A 449 -3.34 -14.48 -12.17
CA LEU A 449 -4.15 -14.84 -11.01
C LEU A 449 -3.75 -13.96 -9.83
N GLN A 450 -4.75 -13.46 -9.13
CA GLN A 450 -4.61 -12.66 -7.91
C GLN A 450 -5.34 -13.29 -6.75
N TRP A 451 -4.65 -13.50 -5.63
CA TRP A 451 -5.30 -14.05 -4.44
C TRP A 451 -4.83 -13.36 -3.16
N PRO A 452 -5.72 -13.04 -2.20
CA PRO A 452 -5.30 -12.53 -0.91
C PRO A 452 -4.22 -13.42 -0.27
N VAL A 453 -3.18 -12.81 0.27
CA VAL A 453 -2.10 -13.54 0.95
C VAL A 453 -2.67 -14.47 2.02
N LYS A 454 -2.16 -15.71 2.10
CA LYS A 454 -2.62 -16.75 3.03
C LYS A 454 -2.67 -16.29 4.49
N GLU A 455 -1.85 -15.31 4.85
CA GLU A 455 -1.77 -14.73 6.19
C GLU A 455 -3.10 -14.09 6.63
N VAL A 456 -3.91 -13.57 5.70
CA VAL A 456 -5.25 -13.02 6.03
C VAL A 456 -6.17 -14.08 6.64
N GLU A 457 -5.95 -15.35 6.31
CA GLU A 457 -6.77 -16.46 6.81
C GLU A 457 -6.60 -16.69 8.31
N ARG A 458 -5.51 -16.17 8.91
CA ARG A 458 -5.26 -16.21 10.36
C ARG A 458 -6.26 -15.37 11.15
N LEU A 459 -6.91 -14.40 10.50
CA LEU A 459 -7.92 -13.55 11.14
C LEU A 459 -9.29 -14.24 11.24
N ARG A 460 -9.48 -15.41 10.62
CA ARG A 460 -10.73 -16.17 10.66
C ARG A 460 -10.94 -16.74 12.06
N LEU A 461 -12.07 -16.40 12.69
CA LEU A 461 -12.39 -16.86 14.05
C LEU A 461 -13.40 -18.00 14.07
N ASN A 462 -14.57 -17.75 13.48
CA ASN A 462 -15.67 -18.70 13.46
C ASN A 462 -16.07 -18.97 12.01
N LYS A 463 -16.28 -20.26 11.67
CA LYS A 463 -16.72 -20.68 10.34
C LYS A 463 -18.18 -21.11 10.40
N LYS A 464 -19.02 -20.51 9.56
CA LYS A 464 -20.37 -20.98 9.29
C LYS A 464 -20.44 -21.51 7.85
N VAL A 465 -20.98 -22.71 7.70
CA VAL A 465 -21.13 -23.37 6.41
C VAL A 465 -22.62 -23.51 6.11
N PHE A 466 -23.01 -23.11 4.90
CA PHE A 466 -24.31 -23.39 4.34
C PHE A 466 -24.10 -24.34 3.16
N ASP A 467 -24.62 -25.55 3.28
CA ASP A 467 -24.47 -26.62 2.29
C ASP A 467 -25.77 -26.78 1.51
N LYS A 468 -25.67 -26.79 0.18
CA LYS A 468 -26.78 -26.97 -0.77
C LYS A 468 -27.97 -26.03 -0.53
N VAL A 469 -27.69 -24.74 -0.36
CA VAL A 469 -28.75 -23.72 -0.29
C VAL A 469 -29.32 -23.52 -1.68
N GLU A 470 -30.63 -23.75 -1.84
CA GLU A 470 -31.34 -23.55 -3.11
C GLU A 470 -31.88 -22.13 -3.22
N ALA A 471 -31.50 -21.41 -4.28
CA ALA A 471 -32.09 -20.12 -4.66
C ALA A 471 -32.88 -20.24 -5.98
N LYS A 472 -34.21 -20.22 -5.89
CA LYS A 472 -35.12 -20.21 -7.04
C LYS A 472 -35.01 -18.89 -7.81
N ALA A 473 -35.44 -18.88 -9.07
CA ALA A 473 -35.56 -17.66 -9.85
C ALA A 473 -36.41 -16.60 -9.14
N GLY A 474 -35.90 -15.37 -9.07
CA GLY A 474 -36.53 -14.24 -8.37
C GLY A 474 -36.51 -14.34 -6.84
N SER A 475 -35.67 -15.20 -6.24
CA SER A 475 -35.62 -15.39 -4.78
C SER A 475 -34.40 -14.73 -4.14
N VAL A 476 -34.57 -14.38 -2.86
CA VAL A 476 -33.52 -13.88 -1.96
C VAL A 476 -33.59 -14.70 -0.67
N VAL A 477 -32.46 -15.25 -0.24
CA VAL A 477 -32.34 -16.13 0.92
C VAL A 477 -31.38 -15.48 1.92
N HIS A 478 -31.89 -15.18 3.13
CA HIS A 478 -31.06 -14.63 4.20
C HIS A 478 -30.09 -15.68 4.73
N LEU A 479 -28.82 -15.31 4.82
CA LEU A 479 -27.75 -16.14 5.35
C LEU A 479 -27.36 -15.57 6.71
N ASP A 480 -27.97 -16.11 7.77
CA ASP A 480 -27.69 -15.60 9.11
C ASP A 480 -26.25 -15.93 9.53
N VAL A 481 -25.37 -14.94 9.59
CA VAL A 481 -23.96 -15.09 10.01
C VAL A 481 -23.64 -14.28 11.28
N GLY A 482 -24.64 -13.69 11.92
CA GLY A 482 -24.43 -12.70 12.98
C GLY A 482 -24.01 -11.34 12.41
N SER A 483 -22.84 -10.83 12.81
CA SER A 483 -22.29 -9.58 12.26
C SER A 483 -21.83 -9.80 10.82
N ALA A 484 -22.27 -8.94 9.89
CA ALA A 484 -21.93 -9.03 8.47
C ALA A 484 -21.10 -7.84 7.95
N SER A 485 -20.44 -7.09 8.84
CA SER A 485 -19.53 -6.00 8.44
C SER A 485 -18.07 -6.44 8.29
N GLN A 486 -17.68 -7.62 8.78
CA GLN A 486 -16.30 -8.12 8.74
C GLN A 486 -16.28 -9.63 8.44
N LEU A 487 -16.11 -9.99 7.18
CA LEU A 487 -16.26 -11.38 6.72
C LEU A 487 -15.23 -11.76 5.66
N ASP A 488 -14.86 -13.04 5.64
CA ASP A 488 -14.24 -13.71 4.50
C ASP A 488 -15.20 -14.81 4.01
N ILE A 489 -15.75 -14.62 2.82
CA ILE A 489 -16.80 -15.45 2.25
C ILE A 489 -16.26 -16.21 1.06
N LEU A 490 -16.44 -17.52 1.04
CA LEU A 490 -16.18 -18.38 -0.12
C LEU A 490 -17.49 -19.00 -0.57
N ALA A 491 -17.83 -18.85 -1.85
CA ALA A 491 -19.07 -19.35 -2.43
C ALA A 491 -18.79 -20.07 -3.76
N GLU A 492 -19.41 -21.24 -3.92
CA GLU A 492 -19.48 -21.97 -5.18
C GLU A 492 -20.94 -22.08 -5.63
N PHE A 493 -21.14 -22.05 -6.96
CA PHE A 493 -22.44 -22.14 -7.60
C PHE A 493 -22.41 -23.21 -8.68
N ASP A 494 -23.32 -24.18 -8.56
CA ASP A 494 -23.60 -25.13 -9.62
C ASP A 494 -24.68 -24.55 -10.55
N VAL A 495 -24.35 -24.50 -11.84
CA VAL A 495 -25.28 -24.12 -12.92
C VAL A 495 -25.54 -25.37 -13.75
N ASP A 496 -26.79 -25.82 -13.83
CA ASP A 496 -27.15 -27.06 -14.53
C ASP A 496 -26.78 -26.99 -16.03
N GLU A 497 -25.94 -27.93 -16.50
CA GLU A 497 -25.35 -27.97 -17.86
C GLU A 497 -26.36 -28.13 -19.01
N GLU A 498 -27.63 -28.46 -18.73
CA GLU A 498 -28.67 -28.65 -19.76
C GLU A 498 -29.34 -27.32 -20.19
N ALA A 499 -29.18 -26.24 -19.43
CA ALA A 499 -29.73 -24.90 -19.70
C ALA A 499 -29.13 -24.08 -20.89
N PRO A 500 -27.85 -24.23 -21.31
CA PRO A 500 -27.26 -23.41 -22.38
C PRO A 500 -27.93 -23.63 -23.76
N ASN A 501 -28.50 -24.82 -23.97
CA ASN A 501 -29.09 -25.22 -25.25
C ASN A 501 -30.50 -24.66 -25.50
N SER A 502 -31.21 -24.18 -24.48
CA SER A 502 -32.63 -23.76 -24.57
C SER A 502 -32.86 -22.24 -24.64
N LEU A 503 -31.80 -21.43 -24.68
CA LEU A 503 -31.91 -19.97 -24.84
C LEU A 503 -32.35 -19.60 -26.27
N ASN A 504 -33.66 -19.42 -26.48
CA ASN A 504 -34.27 -18.93 -27.72
C ASN A 504 -34.41 -17.40 -27.77
N GLY A 505 -33.48 -16.67 -27.17
CA GLY A 505 -33.49 -15.20 -27.17
C GLY A 505 -32.07 -14.63 -27.20
N THR A 506 -31.88 -13.58 -27.99
CA THR A 506 -30.68 -12.74 -27.98
C THR A 506 -30.67 -11.93 -26.67
N ASP A 507 -30.21 -12.52 -25.57
CA ASP A 507 -29.96 -11.79 -24.32
C ASP A 507 -28.62 -11.03 -24.46
N MET A 508 -28.64 -10.03 -25.35
CA MET A 508 -27.47 -9.24 -25.77
C MET A 508 -27.23 -8.09 -24.79
N THR A 509 -26.88 -8.43 -23.54
CA THR A 509 -26.24 -7.46 -22.64
C THR A 509 -24.72 -7.66 -22.72
N CYS A 510 -24.05 -6.80 -23.51
CA CYS A 510 -22.59 -6.69 -23.52
C CYS A 510 -22.13 -6.01 -22.22
N GLY A 511 -22.03 -6.75 -21.11
CA GLY A 511 -21.40 -6.28 -19.87
C GLY A 511 -22.28 -6.29 -18.62
N CYS A 512 -21.70 -5.81 -17.52
CA CYS A 512 -22.39 -5.69 -16.23
C CYS A 512 -23.48 -4.62 -16.28
N SER A 513 -24.72 -5.04 -16.02
CA SER A 513 -25.91 -4.17 -15.91
C SER A 513 -26.47 -4.24 -14.49
N SER A 514 -27.41 -3.37 -14.11
CA SER A 514 -27.99 -3.38 -12.75
C SER A 514 -28.47 -4.77 -12.34
N SER A 515 -28.22 -5.14 -11.08
CA SER A 515 -28.74 -6.36 -10.45
C SER A 515 -30.27 -6.48 -10.49
N ALA A 516 -30.98 -5.38 -10.71
CA ALA A 516 -32.43 -5.35 -10.91
C ALA A 516 -32.85 -5.80 -12.31
N THR A 517 -31.97 -5.70 -13.31
CA THR A 517 -32.21 -6.19 -14.68
C THR A 517 -32.16 -7.71 -14.67
N ARG A 518 -33.27 -8.35 -15.01
CA ARG A 518 -33.37 -9.81 -15.01
C ARG A 518 -33.03 -10.35 -16.39
N GLY A 519 -32.07 -11.27 -16.45
CA GLY A 519 -31.76 -12.08 -17.63
C GLY A 519 -32.13 -13.55 -17.40
N ALA A 520 -31.92 -14.37 -18.42
CA ALA A 520 -32.26 -15.79 -18.33
C ALA A 520 -31.30 -16.58 -17.41
N LEU A 521 -30.01 -16.23 -17.39
CA LEU A 521 -28.97 -16.90 -16.61
C LEU A 521 -28.28 -15.94 -15.63
N GLY A 522 -29.07 -15.08 -14.98
CA GLY A 522 -28.61 -14.16 -13.97
C GLY A 522 -29.43 -12.87 -13.92
N PRO A 523 -29.06 -11.95 -13.03
CA PRO A 523 -27.92 -12.00 -12.11
C PRO A 523 -28.16 -12.93 -10.90
N PHE A 524 -27.13 -13.65 -10.47
CA PHE A 524 -27.16 -14.45 -9.24
C PHE A 524 -25.83 -14.35 -8.48
N GLY A 525 -25.88 -14.35 -7.14
CA GLY A 525 -24.70 -14.17 -6.31
C GLY A 525 -25.05 -13.78 -4.88
N LEU A 526 -24.25 -12.88 -4.29
CA LEU A 526 -24.41 -12.46 -2.90
C LEU A 526 -24.78 -10.97 -2.81
N LEU A 527 -25.69 -10.64 -1.90
CA LEU A 527 -25.92 -9.27 -1.44
C LEU A 527 -25.12 -9.09 -0.15
N VAL A 528 -24.08 -8.26 -0.18
CA VAL A 528 -23.30 -7.89 1.01
C VAL A 528 -23.63 -6.48 1.46
N LEU A 529 -23.35 -6.18 2.74
CA LEU A 529 -23.66 -4.88 3.36
C LEU A 529 -25.10 -4.44 3.04
N ALA A 530 -26.05 -5.36 3.19
CA ALA A 530 -27.45 -5.13 2.92
C ALA A 530 -28.24 -4.98 4.23
N ASP A 531 -29.24 -4.11 4.27
CA ASP A 531 -30.14 -4.04 5.43
C ASP A 531 -31.28 -5.06 5.30
N ASN A 532 -31.97 -5.35 6.41
CA ASN A 532 -33.03 -6.36 6.42
C ASN A 532 -34.20 -6.06 5.46
N ALA A 533 -34.46 -4.78 5.16
CA ALA A 533 -35.50 -4.39 4.20
C ALA A 533 -35.00 -4.36 2.75
N LEU A 534 -33.72 -4.65 2.49
CA LEU A 534 -33.05 -4.54 1.19
C LEU A 534 -33.20 -3.13 0.58
N SER A 535 -33.29 -2.12 1.44
CA SER A 535 -33.33 -0.71 1.05
C SER A 535 -31.96 -0.17 0.68
N GLU A 536 -30.91 -0.75 1.25
CA GLU A 536 -29.51 -0.66 0.85
C GLU A 536 -28.99 -2.08 0.65
N GLN A 537 -28.22 -2.31 -0.43
CA GLN A 537 -27.61 -3.59 -0.76
C GLN A 537 -26.45 -3.41 -1.74
N THR A 538 -25.43 -4.25 -1.62
CA THR A 538 -24.32 -4.32 -2.58
C THR A 538 -24.25 -5.72 -3.19
N PRO A 539 -24.90 -5.95 -4.33
CA PRO A 539 -24.78 -7.19 -5.08
C PRO A 539 -23.37 -7.40 -5.64
N VAL A 540 -22.82 -8.59 -5.42
CA VAL A 540 -21.67 -9.16 -6.12
C VAL A 540 -22.13 -10.45 -6.78
N TYR A 541 -22.09 -10.52 -8.11
CA TYR A 541 -22.82 -11.56 -8.84
C TYR A 541 -22.18 -11.97 -10.15
N PHE A 542 -22.60 -13.15 -10.61
CA PHE A 542 -22.37 -13.63 -11.95
C PHE A 542 -23.58 -13.34 -12.85
N TYR A 543 -23.29 -13.11 -14.12
CA TYR A 543 -24.27 -13.02 -15.19
C TYR A 543 -23.72 -13.74 -16.42
N ILE A 544 -24.47 -14.67 -16.98
CA ILE A 544 -24.05 -15.41 -18.18
C ILE A 544 -24.86 -14.88 -19.36
N SER A 545 -24.17 -14.29 -20.34
CA SER A 545 -24.79 -13.89 -21.61
C SER A 545 -24.42 -14.87 -22.72
N LYS A 546 -25.26 -14.88 -23.77
CA LYS A 546 -25.06 -15.68 -24.97
C LYS A 546 -25.01 -14.75 -26.18
N ASP A 547 -23.95 -14.84 -26.96
CA ASP A 547 -23.83 -14.05 -28.19
C ASP A 547 -24.66 -14.63 -29.34
N THR A 548 -24.71 -13.93 -30.48
CA THR A 548 -25.41 -14.38 -31.70
C THR A 548 -24.80 -15.62 -32.34
N GLN A 549 -23.57 -15.99 -31.96
CA GLN A 549 -22.85 -17.18 -32.41
C GLN A 549 -23.01 -18.35 -31.43
N ALA A 550 -23.86 -18.20 -30.41
CA ALA A 550 -24.11 -19.16 -29.33
C ALA A 550 -22.92 -19.42 -28.39
N ASN A 551 -21.93 -18.52 -28.33
CA ASN A 551 -20.88 -18.56 -27.33
C ASN A 551 -21.37 -17.94 -26.02
N PHE A 552 -20.96 -18.54 -24.91
CA PHE A 552 -21.26 -18.05 -23.57
C PHE A 552 -20.15 -17.15 -23.07
N THR A 553 -20.54 -15.99 -22.54
CA THR A 553 -19.64 -15.11 -21.81
C THR A 553 -20.15 -14.98 -20.38
N THR A 554 -19.30 -15.33 -19.42
CA THR A 554 -19.59 -15.12 -18.00
C THR A 554 -19.04 -13.77 -17.58
N PHE A 555 -19.90 -12.93 -17.00
CA PHE A 555 -19.54 -11.65 -16.38
C PHE A 555 -19.55 -11.78 -14.88
N PHE A 556 -18.59 -11.11 -14.23
CA PHE A 556 -18.53 -10.93 -12.79
C PHE A 556 -18.65 -9.44 -12.48
N CYS A 557 -19.57 -9.10 -11.58
CA CYS A 557 -20.05 -7.73 -11.42
C CYS A 557 -20.24 -7.35 -9.94
N ALA A 558 -20.04 -6.07 -9.63
CA ALA A 558 -20.37 -5.45 -8.35
C ALA A 558 -21.25 -4.21 -8.59
N ASP A 559 -22.48 -4.23 -8.10
CA ASP A 559 -23.49 -3.18 -8.33
C ASP A 559 -23.60 -2.26 -7.12
N HIS A 560 -23.21 -0.99 -7.29
CA HIS A 560 -23.29 0.01 -6.19
C HIS A 560 -24.53 0.89 -6.27
N SER A 561 -25.42 0.68 -7.26
CA SER A 561 -26.56 1.56 -7.52
C SER A 561 -27.49 1.75 -6.32
N ARG A 562 -27.56 0.74 -5.44
CA ARG A 562 -28.35 0.76 -4.19
C ARG A 562 -27.49 0.51 -2.95
N SER A 563 -26.18 0.76 -3.01
CA SER A 563 -25.26 0.51 -1.87
C SER A 563 -25.50 1.42 -0.67
N SER A 564 -26.13 2.57 -0.88
CA SER A 564 -26.36 3.58 0.16
C SER A 564 -27.47 4.55 -0.23
N GLN A 565 -28.19 5.10 0.76
CA GLN A 565 -29.17 6.19 0.58
C GLN A 565 -28.51 7.56 0.42
N ALA A 566 -27.22 7.69 0.74
CA ALA A 566 -26.47 8.91 0.52
C ALA A 566 -26.30 9.19 -0.99
N ALA A 567 -26.57 10.42 -1.40
CA ALA A 567 -26.48 10.87 -2.80
C ALA A 567 -25.08 11.38 -3.16
N ASP A 568 -24.24 11.68 -2.16
CA ASP A 568 -22.88 12.20 -2.30
C ASP A 568 -21.81 11.09 -2.27
N VAL A 569 -22.14 9.91 -2.79
CA VAL A 569 -21.23 8.76 -2.92
C VAL A 569 -21.38 8.13 -4.31
N ASP A 570 -20.32 7.50 -4.81
CA ASP A 570 -20.32 6.80 -6.10
C ASP A 570 -21.32 5.63 -6.10
N LYS A 571 -22.01 5.47 -7.23
CA LYS A 571 -23.04 4.44 -7.48
C LYS A 571 -22.76 3.62 -8.74
N LYS A 572 -21.55 3.74 -9.29
CA LYS A 572 -21.14 3.04 -10.50
C LYS A 572 -21.22 1.53 -10.32
N ILE A 573 -21.59 0.84 -11.39
CA ILE A 573 -21.51 -0.62 -11.49
C ILE A 573 -20.15 -0.96 -12.08
N TYR A 574 -19.44 -1.85 -11.40
CA TYR A 574 -18.13 -2.33 -11.80
C TYR A 574 -18.22 -3.79 -12.26
N GLY A 575 -17.31 -4.20 -13.14
CA GLY A 575 -17.16 -5.60 -13.52
C GLY A 575 -16.59 -5.81 -14.91
N SER A 576 -16.42 -7.08 -15.25
CA SER A 576 -15.81 -7.53 -16.49
C SER A 576 -16.19 -8.99 -16.78
N ALA A 577 -15.88 -9.45 -17.99
CA ALA A 577 -15.89 -10.87 -18.29
C ALA A 577 -14.88 -11.62 -17.39
N VAL A 578 -15.18 -12.87 -17.09
CA VAL A 578 -14.29 -13.78 -16.36
C VAL A 578 -14.15 -15.08 -17.17
N PRO A 579 -12.92 -15.52 -17.47
CA PRO A 579 -12.72 -16.83 -18.09
C PRO A 579 -13.14 -17.95 -17.13
N VAL A 580 -14.03 -18.82 -17.59
CA VAL A 580 -14.46 -20.04 -16.90
C VAL A 580 -14.12 -21.22 -17.82
N LEU A 581 -13.28 -22.14 -17.36
CA LEU A 581 -12.84 -23.27 -18.17
C LEU A 581 -13.87 -24.41 -18.11
N GLU A 582 -13.83 -25.30 -19.09
CA GLU A 582 -14.74 -26.44 -19.17
C GLU A 582 -14.65 -27.31 -17.90
N GLY A 583 -15.81 -27.62 -17.31
CA GLY A 583 -15.93 -28.40 -16.07
C GLY A 583 -15.67 -27.62 -14.77
N GLU A 584 -15.34 -26.33 -14.83
CA GLU A 584 -15.23 -25.49 -13.64
C GLU A 584 -16.60 -25.06 -13.12
N LYS A 585 -16.77 -25.12 -11.80
CA LYS A 585 -17.88 -24.42 -11.14
C LYS A 585 -17.63 -22.92 -11.14
N LEU A 586 -18.72 -22.15 -11.05
CA LEU A 586 -18.60 -20.74 -10.74
C LEU A 586 -18.26 -20.56 -9.27
N SER A 587 -17.20 -19.80 -8.99
CA SER A 587 -16.68 -19.60 -7.64
C SER A 587 -16.35 -18.14 -7.42
N MET A 588 -16.67 -17.64 -6.23
CA MET A 588 -16.25 -16.32 -5.77
C MET A 588 -15.75 -16.34 -4.33
N ARG A 589 -14.79 -15.45 -4.04
CA ARG A 589 -14.41 -15.05 -2.69
C ARG A 589 -14.75 -13.59 -2.48
N ILE A 590 -15.26 -13.23 -1.30
CA ILE A 590 -15.55 -11.84 -0.95
C ILE A 590 -14.96 -11.54 0.44
N LEU A 591 -14.08 -10.56 0.53
CA LEU A 591 -13.64 -9.95 1.78
C LEU A 591 -14.51 -8.71 2.03
N VAL A 592 -15.23 -8.69 3.14
CA VAL A 592 -16.04 -7.54 3.59
C VAL A 592 -15.34 -6.95 4.80
N ASP A 593 -15.03 -5.65 4.76
CA ASP A 593 -14.40 -4.94 5.87
C ASP A 593 -14.94 -3.51 5.99
N HIS A 594 -16.13 -3.39 6.56
CA HIS A 594 -16.85 -2.13 6.68
C HIS A 594 -17.05 -1.43 5.33
N SER A 595 -16.29 -0.35 5.07
CA SER A 595 -16.45 0.46 3.86
C SER A 595 -15.74 -0.08 2.63
N ILE A 596 -15.06 -1.23 2.71
CA ILE A 596 -14.42 -1.88 1.56
C ILE A 596 -14.95 -3.31 1.37
N VAL A 597 -15.15 -3.68 0.10
CA VAL A 597 -15.48 -5.04 -0.33
C VAL A 597 -14.53 -5.43 -1.46
N GLU A 598 -13.70 -6.44 -1.24
CA GLU A 598 -12.84 -7.03 -2.28
C GLU A 598 -13.44 -8.35 -2.74
N SER A 599 -13.62 -8.52 -4.05
CA SER A 599 -14.26 -9.71 -4.62
C SER A 599 -13.42 -10.36 -5.72
N PHE A 600 -13.33 -11.69 -5.71
CA PHE A 600 -12.43 -12.49 -6.54
C PHE A 600 -13.22 -13.62 -7.18
N ALA A 601 -13.28 -13.68 -8.51
CA ALA A 601 -13.94 -14.75 -9.25
C ALA A 601 -12.94 -15.75 -9.85
N GLN A 602 -13.35 -17.02 -9.93
CA GLN A 602 -12.57 -18.12 -10.53
C GLN A 602 -11.12 -18.18 -10.01
N GLY A 603 -10.93 -18.20 -8.69
CA GLY A 603 -9.60 -18.23 -8.10
C GLY A 603 -8.75 -16.98 -8.33
N GLY A 604 -9.39 -15.85 -8.67
CA GLY A 604 -8.69 -14.57 -8.85
C GLY A 604 -8.38 -14.17 -10.29
N ARG A 605 -9.03 -14.78 -11.28
CA ARG A 605 -8.93 -14.35 -12.69
C ARG A 605 -9.51 -12.96 -12.91
N THR A 606 -10.63 -12.67 -12.24
CA THR A 606 -11.26 -11.34 -12.24
C THR A 606 -11.44 -10.86 -10.81
N CYS A 607 -10.90 -9.68 -10.51
CA CYS A 607 -11.00 -9.04 -9.19
C CYS A 607 -11.78 -7.73 -9.30
N ILE A 608 -12.59 -7.41 -8.30
CA ILE A 608 -13.32 -6.15 -8.21
C ILE A 608 -13.27 -5.65 -6.76
N THR A 609 -12.68 -4.46 -6.56
CA THR A 609 -12.63 -3.75 -5.28
C THR A 609 -13.64 -2.62 -5.25
N SER A 610 -14.43 -2.56 -4.18
CA SER A 610 -15.55 -1.64 -4.03
C SER A 610 -15.43 -0.85 -2.73
N ARG A 611 -15.86 0.42 -2.76
CA ARG A 611 -16.00 1.27 -1.58
C ARG A 611 -17.46 1.63 -1.36
N ILE A 612 -17.98 1.30 -0.18
CA ILE A 612 -19.41 1.28 0.12
C ILE A 612 -19.66 2.04 1.43
N TYR A 613 -20.62 2.97 1.42
CA TYR A 613 -20.91 3.85 2.55
C TYR A 613 -22.40 3.81 2.93
N PRO A 614 -22.92 2.66 3.39
CA PRO A 614 -24.32 2.49 3.75
C PRO A 614 -24.70 3.38 4.93
N THR A 615 -25.96 3.81 4.96
CA THR A 615 -26.52 4.65 6.01
C THR A 615 -27.36 3.88 7.02
N LYS A 616 -27.79 2.67 6.63
CA LYS A 616 -28.60 1.73 7.42
C LYS A 616 -27.92 0.38 7.58
N ALA A 617 -27.28 -0.15 6.54
CA ALA A 617 -26.61 -1.45 6.59
C ALA A 617 -25.23 -1.38 7.30
N VAL A 618 -25.23 -0.93 8.56
CA VAL A 618 -24.04 -0.74 9.39
C VAL A 618 -24.20 -1.48 10.74
N TYR A 619 -23.08 -1.79 11.41
CA TYR A 619 -23.07 -2.52 12.68
C TYR A 619 -23.89 -3.83 12.63
N GLU A 620 -24.87 -3.99 13.51
CA GLU A 620 -25.72 -5.20 13.61
C GLU A 620 -26.78 -5.27 12.50
N ASP A 621 -27.05 -4.15 11.84
CA ASP A 621 -28.07 -4.04 10.79
C ASP A 621 -27.54 -4.50 9.41
N ALA A 622 -26.23 -4.60 9.26
CA ALA A 622 -25.61 -5.22 8.09
C ALA A 622 -25.91 -6.74 8.06
N LYS A 623 -26.46 -7.21 6.94
CA LYS A 623 -26.81 -8.60 6.64
C LYS A 623 -26.19 -9.06 5.32
N ILE A 624 -26.26 -10.37 5.10
CA ILE A 624 -25.84 -11.04 3.86
C ILE A 624 -26.97 -11.93 3.34
N PHE A 625 -27.16 -11.91 2.02
CA PHE A 625 -28.16 -12.73 1.36
C PHE A 625 -27.57 -13.44 0.14
N LEU A 626 -28.02 -14.66 -0.12
CA LEU A 626 -27.91 -15.30 -1.42
C LEU A 626 -29.08 -14.81 -2.28
N PHE A 627 -28.85 -14.47 -3.53
CA PHE A 627 -29.92 -14.08 -4.43
C PHE A 627 -29.79 -14.72 -5.82
N ASN A 628 -30.93 -14.95 -6.44
CA ASN A 628 -31.03 -15.35 -7.84
C ASN A 628 -32.16 -14.54 -8.47
N ASN A 629 -31.83 -13.53 -9.28
CA ASN A 629 -32.81 -12.67 -9.94
C ASN A 629 -33.06 -13.05 -11.42
N ALA A 630 -32.64 -14.25 -11.85
CA ALA A 630 -32.94 -14.76 -13.19
C ALA A 630 -34.45 -14.84 -13.47
N THR A 631 -34.88 -14.77 -14.74
CA THR A 631 -36.29 -14.89 -15.13
C THR A 631 -36.79 -16.33 -15.09
N ASP A 632 -38.06 -16.51 -14.70
CA ASP A 632 -38.79 -17.77 -14.84
C ASP A 632 -39.27 -17.81 -16.30
N SER A 633 -38.46 -18.39 -17.20
CA SER A 633 -38.89 -18.51 -18.60
C SER A 633 -39.96 -19.61 -18.70
N ASP A 634 -41.10 -19.29 -19.32
CA ASP A 634 -42.24 -20.19 -19.56
C ASP A 634 -41.86 -21.34 -20.51
N ILE A 635 -41.01 -22.27 -20.06
CA ILE A 635 -40.72 -23.51 -20.76
C ILE A 635 -41.57 -24.59 -20.11
N ALA A 636 -42.54 -25.08 -20.89
CA ALA A 636 -43.45 -26.13 -20.54
C ALA A 636 -42.73 -27.48 -20.42
N GLU A 637 -42.00 -27.72 -19.33
CA GLU A 637 -41.83 -29.00 -18.62
C GLU A 637 -41.01 -28.75 -17.33
N PRO A 638 -41.47 -29.20 -16.14
CA PRO A 638 -40.82 -28.90 -14.87
C PRO A 638 -39.70 -29.90 -14.57
N THR A 639 -38.53 -29.73 -15.19
CA THR A 639 -37.36 -30.54 -14.83
C THR A 639 -36.07 -29.72 -14.79
N LYS A 640 -35.48 -29.69 -13.59
CA LYS A 640 -34.05 -29.52 -13.28
C LYS A 640 -33.32 -28.22 -13.68
N TRP A 641 -33.96 -27.06 -13.58
CA TRP A 641 -33.23 -25.77 -13.64
C TRP A 641 -33.45 -24.90 -12.39
N ARG A 642 -34.28 -25.37 -11.45
CA ARG A 642 -34.89 -24.53 -10.42
C ARG A 642 -34.07 -24.36 -9.15
N ASN A 643 -32.92 -25.02 -9.06
CA ASN A 643 -32.13 -25.11 -7.84
C ASN A 643 -30.71 -24.66 -8.14
N LEU A 644 -30.40 -23.37 -7.94
CA LEU A 644 -29.01 -22.97 -7.75
C LEU A 644 -28.55 -23.62 -6.45
N VAL A 645 -27.90 -24.77 -6.53
CA VAL A 645 -27.37 -25.47 -5.35
C VAL A 645 -26.01 -24.83 -5.06
N SER A 646 -25.94 -23.95 -4.06
CA SER A 646 -24.63 -23.54 -3.55
C SER A 646 -24.04 -24.73 -2.80
N THR A 647 -23.09 -25.45 -3.40
CA THR A 647 -22.55 -26.70 -2.84
C THR A 647 -21.64 -26.48 -1.63
N ALA A 648 -21.21 -25.24 -1.37
CA ALA A 648 -20.71 -24.80 -0.09
C ALA A 648 -20.58 -23.28 -0.07
N LEU A 649 -21.34 -22.61 0.80
CA LEU A 649 -21.03 -21.25 1.22
C LEU A 649 -20.36 -21.32 2.59
N ALA A 650 -19.08 -20.96 2.67
CA ALA A 650 -18.38 -20.80 3.94
C ALA A 650 -18.18 -19.31 4.23
N ALA A 651 -18.87 -18.79 5.23
CA ALA A 651 -18.61 -17.46 5.78
C ALA A 651 -17.78 -17.62 7.05
N ALA A 652 -16.56 -17.08 7.05
CA ALA A 652 -15.76 -16.95 8.25
C ALA A 652 -15.89 -15.52 8.80
N ALA A 653 -16.31 -15.40 10.05
CA ALA A 653 -16.28 -14.13 10.76
C ALA A 653 -14.83 -13.76 11.05
N VAL A 654 -14.44 -12.55 10.63
CA VAL A 654 -13.13 -11.95 10.89
C VAL A 654 -13.34 -10.91 11.97
N ALA A 655 -13.03 -11.16 13.25
CA ALA A 655 -13.08 -10.04 14.21
C ALA A 655 -11.73 -9.36 14.21
N ALA A 656 -11.69 -8.08 13.83
CA ALA A 656 -10.65 -7.23 14.35
C ALA A 656 -11.12 -6.73 15.71
N PHE A 657 -10.30 -6.99 16.73
CA PHE A 657 -10.57 -6.51 18.07
C PHE A 657 -10.80 -4.99 18.05
N SER A 658 -11.82 -4.57 18.80
CA SER A 658 -12.02 -3.16 19.14
C SER A 658 -10.72 -2.56 19.67
N SER A 659 -10.56 -1.27 19.43
CA SER A 659 -9.35 -0.44 19.52
C SER A 659 -8.71 -0.30 20.92
N ASN A 660 -8.66 -1.34 21.77
CA ASN A 660 -7.99 -1.32 23.07
C ASN A 660 -7.49 -2.69 23.59
N ILE A 661 -7.13 -3.64 22.72
CA ILE A 661 -6.30 -4.80 23.12
C ILE A 661 -4.98 -4.70 22.34
N PRO A 662 -3.81 -4.69 23.00
CA PRO A 662 -2.54 -4.66 22.29
C PRO A 662 -2.41 -5.92 21.43
N VAL A 663 -2.24 -5.72 20.13
CA VAL A 663 -2.05 -6.70 19.03
C VAL A 663 -0.87 -7.68 19.26
N LEU A 664 -0.22 -7.66 20.43
CA LEU A 664 0.85 -8.57 20.83
C LEU A 664 0.35 -9.96 21.26
N ALA A 665 -0.96 -10.15 21.47
CA ALA A 665 -1.52 -11.42 21.93
C ALA A 665 -1.49 -12.53 20.85
N ASP A 666 -1.71 -12.19 19.57
CA ASP A 666 -1.79 -13.18 18.49
C ASP A 666 -0.44 -13.50 17.83
N LEU A 667 0.50 -12.55 17.79
CA LEU A 667 1.87 -12.80 17.32
C LEU A 667 2.55 -13.90 18.16
N ASN A 668 2.20 -13.98 19.44
CA ASN A 668 2.81 -14.90 20.40
C ASN A 668 2.08 -16.24 20.52
N ARG A 669 0.84 -16.37 20.01
CA ARG A 669 0.22 -17.69 19.82
C ARG A 669 0.97 -18.49 18.77
N PHE A 670 1.44 -17.82 17.71
CA PHE A 670 2.25 -18.45 16.67
C PHE A 670 3.62 -18.89 17.20
N GLU A 671 4.32 -18.09 18.02
CA GLU A 671 5.58 -18.52 18.67
C GLU A 671 5.39 -19.61 19.74
N ALA A 672 4.23 -19.62 20.43
CA ALA A 672 3.84 -20.66 21.37
C ALA A 672 3.51 -22.00 20.67
N GLU A 673 2.89 -21.96 19.48
CA GLU A 673 2.57 -23.15 18.67
C GLU A 673 3.80 -23.66 17.88
N THR A 674 4.69 -22.77 17.43
CA THR A 674 5.87 -23.13 16.61
C THR A 674 7.10 -23.57 17.40
N ARG A 675 7.07 -23.53 18.74
CA ARG A 675 8.22 -23.88 19.60
C ARG A 675 9.48 -23.12 19.15
N GLY A 676 9.58 -21.85 19.54
CA GLY A 676 10.76 -21.02 19.31
C GLY A 676 12.09 -21.78 19.51
N GLU A 677 13.10 -21.37 18.74
CA GLU A 677 14.36 -22.04 18.39
C GLU A 677 15.19 -22.71 19.52
N PHE A 678 14.80 -22.59 20.80
CA PHE A 678 15.53 -23.13 21.95
C PHE A 678 14.72 -23.90 23.02
N GLY A 679 13.48 -24.29 22.73
CA GLY A 679 12.86 -25.52 23.29
C GLY A 679 12.82 -25.79 24.82
N ILE A 680 12.90 -24.82 25.75
CA ILE A 680 12.71 -25.05 27.21
C ILE A 680 12.18 -23.79 27.94
N GLY A 681 11.03 -23.89 28.64
CA GLY A 681 10.59 -22.97 29.72
C GLY A 681 9.54 -21.91 29.35
N SER A 682 8.68 -21.55 30.32
CA SER A 682 7.47 -20.71 30.18
C SER A 682 7.73 -19.25 29.79
N ALA A 683 7.57 -18.93 28.50
CA ALA A 683 7.63 -17.57 27.96
C ALA A 683 6.35 -16.75 28.25
N ALA A 684 6.04 -16.50 29.52
CA ALA A 684 4.95 -15.59 29.88
C ALA A 684 5.23 -14.16 29.33
N GLN A 685 4.22 -13.50 28.77
CA GLN A 685 4.36 -12.19 28.09
C GLN A 685 3.56 -11.13 28.84
N TYR A 686 4.28 -10.19 29.45
CA TYR A 686 3.79 -9.02 30.19
C TYR A 686 4.25 -7.69 29.58
N GLY A 687 4.82 -7.71 28.38
CA GLY A 687 5.33 -6.50 27.72
C GLY A 687 4.23 -5.45 27.53
N SER A 688 4.49 -4.22 27.95
CA SER A 688 3.51 -3.11 27.99
C SER A 688 2.24 -3.42 28.79
N ALA A 689 2.23 -4.48 29.60
CA ALA A 689 1.10 -4.79 30.46
C ALA A 689 0.99 -3.74 31.57
N ASP A 690 -0.23 -3.27 31.81
CA ASP A 690 -0.56 -2.51 33.01
C ASP A 690 -0.95 -3.49 34.12
N LEU A 691 0.01 -3.87 34.97
CA LEU A 691 -0.23 -4.77 36.09
C LEU A 691 -0.88 -4.06 37.29
N LYS A 692 -1.31 -2.79 37.14
CA LYS A 692 -1.95 -1.99 38.20
C LYS A 692 -3.42 -2.32 38.42
N PHE A 693 -4.14 -2.81 37.39
CA PHE A 693 -5.60 -2.95 37.42
C PHE A 693 -6.14 -4.13 38.24
N VAL A 694 -5.26 -4.95 38.81
CA VAL A 694 -5.62 -5.95 39.80
C VAL A 694 -4.83 -5.61 41.06
N SER A 695 -5.50 -5.03 42.06
CA SER A 695 -4.99 -4.75 43.42
C SER A 695 -3.62 -5.38 43.75
N LYS A 696 -2.51 -4.61 43.74
CA LYS A 696 -1.13 -5.10 43.99
C LYS A 696 -0.92 -6.51 43.41
N ALA A 697 -0.62 -6.65 42.12
CA ALA A 697 -0.41 -7.96 41.53
C ALA A 697 0.61 -8.77 42.37
N VAL A 698 0.13 -9.87 42.97
CA VAL A 698 0.92 -10.76 43.84
C VAL A 698 1.36 -11.96 43.00
N HIS A 699 2.63 -11.97 42.62
CA HIS A 699 3.31 -12.92 41.77
C HIS A 699 4.49 -13.57 42.52
N VAL A 700 4.21 -14.17 43.67
CA VAL A 700 5.20 -14.69 44.62
C VAL A 700 5.56 -16.14 44.30
N ASN A 701 6.85 -16.47 44.28
CA ASN A 701 7.40 -17.79 43.90
C ASN A 701 6.96 -18.29 42.51
N GLU A 702 6.72 -17.37 41.58
CA GLU A 702 6.34 -17.68 40.20
C GLU A 702 7.57 -17.88 39.29
N ASN A 703 7.37 -18.61 38.20
CA ASN A 703 8.42 -18.90 37.22
C ASN A 703 8.23 -18.04 35.95
N PHE A 704 9.01 -16.98 35.87
CA PHE A 704 9.12 -16.02 34.77
C PHE A 704 10.42 -16.19 33.96
N ARG A 705 11.02 -17.38 33.95
CA ARG A 705 12.23 -17.61 33.16
C ARG A 705 11.96 -17.28 31.69
N ARG A 706 12.80 -16.39 31.11
CA ARG A 706 12.68 -15.93 29.72
C ARG A 706 11.36 -15.23 29.39
N ALA A 707 10.62 -14.80 30.40
CA ALA A 707 9.42 -13.99 30.20
C ALA A 707 9.79 -12.60 29.67
N ASN A 708 8.84 -11.95 29.01
CA ASN A 708 9.03 -10.62 28.45
C ASN A 708 8.13 -9.61 29.16
N PHE A 709 8.74 -8.67 29.85
CA PHE A 709 8.19 -7.53 30.57
C PHE A 709 8.62 -6.20 29.93
N THR A 710 9.08 -6.18 28.68
CA THR A 710 9.52 -4.96 28.01
C THR A 710 8.44 -3.88 28.07
N ALA A 711 8.77 -2.71 28.63
CA ALA A 711 7.88 -1.58 28.88
C ALA A 711 6.65 -1.88 29.77
N ALA A 712 6.67 -2.96 30.54
CA ALA A 712 5.61 -3.29 31.49
C ALA A 712 5.51 -2.25 32.61
N ASP A 713 4.30 -1.95 33.07
CA ASP A 713 4.05 -1.19 34.28
C ASP A 713 3.82 -2.16 35.44
N MET A 714 4.84 -2.29 36.29
CA MET A 714 4.98 -3.25 37.39
C MET A 714 5.02 -2.55 38.75
N ARG A 715 4.53 -1.31 38.83
CA ARG A 715 4.63 -0.48 40.04
C ARG A 715 3.90 -1.13 41.21
N GLU A 716 4.57 -1.17 42.36
CA GLU A 716 4.03 -1.68 43.64
C GLU A 716 3.62 -3.17 43.65
N SER A 717 3.97 -3.94 42.62
CA SER A 717 3.69 -5.38 42.53
C SER A 717 4.65 -6.22 43.39
N ASP A 718 4.22 -7.43 43.77
CA ASP A 718 5.01 -8.36 44.59
C ASP A 718 5.50 -9.56 43.79
N PHE A 719 6.79 -9.64 43.52
CA PHE A 719 7.51 -10.70 42.82
C PHE A 719 8.48 -11.47 43.73
N SER A 720 8.25 -11.47 45.05
CA SER A 720 9.18 -12.11 45.99
C SER A 720 9.34 -13.61 45.73
N GLY A 721 10.59 -14.09 45.81
CA GLY A 721 10.95 -15.49 45.55
C GLY A 721 10.79 -15.97 44.10
N SER A 722 10.37 -15.11 43.18
CA SER A 722 10.09 -15.47 41.79
C SER A 722 11.36 -15.59 40.94
N THR A 723 11.28 -16.38 39.88
CA THR A 723 12.42 -16.73 39.03
C THR A 723 12.31 -16.07 37.66
N PHE A 724 13.20 -15.15 37.33
CA PHE A 724 13.24 -14.37 36.10
C PHE A 724 14.43 -14.72 35.19
N ASN A 725 15.12 -15.85 35.39
CA ASN A 725 16.36 -16.11 34.64
C ASN A 725 16.18 -15.91 33.12
N GLY A 726 16.98 -15.03 32.51
CA GLY A 726 16.91 -14.75 31.07
C GLY A 726 15.72 -13.90 30.61
N ALA A 727 14.96 -13.27 31.52
CA ALA A 727 13.80 -12.44 31.17
C ALA A 727 14.20 -11.08 30.56
N TYR A 728 13.33 -10.56 29.70
CA TYR A 728 13.42 -9.26 29.05
C TYR A 728 12.59 -8.25 29.84
N LEU A 729 13.19 -7.19 30.36
CA LEU A 729 12.61 -6.20 31.29
C LEU A 729 12.93 -4.76 30.82
N GLU A 730 13.28 -4.58 29.55
CA GLU A 730 13.73 -3.32 29.00
C GLU A 730 12.64 -2.26 29.12
N LYS A 731 12.98 -1.07 29.62
CA LYS A 731 12.04 0.05 29.84
C LYS A 731 10.86 -0.27 30.77
N ALA A 732 10.86 -1.39 31.49
CA ALA A 732 9.82 -1.68 32.46
C ALA A 732 9.85 -0.67 33.61
N VAL A 733 8.69 -0.38 34.21
CA VAL A 733 8.52 0.54 35.33
C VAL A 733 8.11 -0.24 36.56
N ALA A 734 9.05 -0.50 37.46
CA ALA A 734 8.86 -1.28 38.68
C ALA A 734 9.10 -0.42 39.96
N TYR A 735 8.60 0.82 39.95
CA TYR A 735 8.63 1.71 41.11
C TYR A 735 8.00 1.01 42.33
N LYS A 736 8.72 0.93 43.46
CA LYS A 736 8.27 0.26 44.70
C LYS A 736 7.87 -1.22 44.58
N ALA A 737 8.26 -1.91 43.50
CA ALA A 737 8.00 -3.34 43.37
C ALA A 737 8.84 -4.16 44.37
N ASN A 738 8.32 -5.31 44.81
CA ASN A 738 9.02 -6.24 45.70
C ASN A 738 9.63 -7.41 44.93
N PHE A 739 10.95 -7.46 44.79
CA PHE A 739 11.73 -8.55 44.20
C PHE A 739 12.56 -9.31 45.25
N SER A 740 12.16 -9.27 46.53
CA SER A 740 12.97 -9.91 47.58
C SER A 740 13.14 -11.41 47.35
N GLY A 741 14.38 -11.88 47.38
CA GLY A 741 14.74 -13.27 47.10
C GLY A 741 14.50 -13.75 45.66
N ALA A 742 14.18 -12.85 44.71
CA ALA A 742 13.96 -13.21 43.32
C ALA A 742 15.27 -13.54 42.59
N ASP A 743 15.22 -14.49 41.65
CA ASP A 743 16.34 -14.80 40.77
C ASP A 743 16.21 -14.06 39.44
N LEU A 744 16.86 -12.91 39.34
CA LEU A 744 16.93 -12.01 38.19
C LEU A 744 18.22 -12.23 37.36
N SER A 745 18.88 -13.38 37.47
CA SER A 745 20.13 -13.60 36.72
C SER A 745 19.88 -13.70 35.21
N ASP A 746 20.89 -13.29 34.42
CA ASP A 746 20.82 -13.27 32.94
C ASP A 746 19.69 -12.40 32.35
N THR A 747 19.09 -11.49 33.13
CA THR A 747 18.01 -10.62 32.66
C THR A 747 18.51 -9.41 31.87
N LEU A 748 17.72 -8.95 30.91
CA LEU A 748 17.95 -7.71 30.16
C LEU A 748 17.03 -6.61 30.70
N MET A 749 17.57 -5.72 31.52
CA MET A 749 16.84 -4.65 32.22
C MET A 749 17.25 -3.26 31.72
N ASP A 750 17.63 -3.07 30.44
CA ASP A 750 18.05 -1.77 29.89
C ASP A 750 16.95 -0.71 30.05
N ARG A 751 17.29 0.47 30.58
CA ARG A 751 16.36 1.60 30.81
C ARG A 751 15.19 1.28 31.75
N MET A 752 15.32 0.29 32.61
CA MET A 752 14.30 -0.06 33.61
C MET A 752 14.25 0.97 34.75
N VAL A 753 13.05 1.25 35.26
CA VAL A 753 12.83 2.13 36.44
C VAL A 753 12.58 1.25 37.66
N LEU A 754 13.53 1.22 38.60
CA LEU A 754 13.54 0.40 39.82
C LEU A 754 13.58 1.26 41.10
N ASN A 755 13.20 2.54 41.00
CA ASN A 755 13.25 3.45 42.14
C ASN A 755 12.42 2.91 43.30
N GLU A 756 13.01 2.93 44.50
CA GLU A 756 12.42 2.41 45.75
C GLU A 756 12.00 0.92 45.70
N ALA A 757 12.45 0.14 44.72
CA ALA A 757 12.16 -1.30 44.65
C ALA A 757 12.90 -2.08 45.77
N ASN A 758 12.29 -3.16 46.25
CA ASN A 758 12.91 -4.06 47.23
C ASN A 758 13.62 -5.21 46.53
N LEU A 759 14.94 -5.19 46.49
CA LEU A 759 15.82 -6.22 45.90
C LEU A 759 16.55 -7.02 46.99
N THR A 760 16.06 -7.04 48.23
CA THR A 760 16.70 -7.75 49.35
C THR A 760 16.91 -9.22 48.99
N ASN A 761 18.15 -9.72 49.10
CA ASN A 761 18.53 -11.09 48.74
C ASN A 761 18.27 -11.52 47.28
N ALA A 762 18.00 -10.58 46.35
CA ALA A 762 17.81 -10.90 44.95
C ALA A 762 19.13 -11.30 44.27
N VAL A 763 19.06 -12.18 43.26
CA VAL A 763 20.23 -12.65 42.49
C VAL A 763 20.19 -11.99 41.11
N LEU A 764 21.08 -11.04 40.84
CA LEU A 764 21.18 -10.27 39.58
C LEU A 764 22.41 -10.66 38.75
N VAL A 765 22.89 -11.88 38.90
CA VAL A 765 24.14 -12.34 38.28
C VAL A 765 24.05 -12.26 36.75
N ARG A 766 25.05 -11.67 36.07
CA ARG A 766 25.09 -11.47 34.60
C ARG A 766 23.90 -10.70 34.00
N SER A 767 23.19 -9.92 34.80
CA SER A 767 22.11 -9.07 34.30
C SER A 767 22.63 -7.78 33.64
N VAL A 768 21.83 -7.18 32.76
CA VAL A 768 22.18 -5.93 32.07
C VAL A 768 21.24 -4.81 32.52
N LEU A 769 21.75 -3.82 33.26
CA LEU A 769 21.02 -2.68 33.81
C LEU A 769 21.53 -1.34 33.25
N THR A 770 21.91 -1.31 31.97
CA THR A 770 22.38 -0.07 31.33
C THR A 770 21.27 0.97 31.29
N ARG A 771 21.58 2.23 31.62
CA ARG A 771 20.63 3.35 31.69
C ARG A 771 19.41 3.13 32.60
N SER A 772 19.49 2.19 33.53
CA SER A 772 18.41 1.89 34.48
C SER A 772 18.54 2.72 35.75
N ASP A 773 17.41 3.08 36.36
CA ASP A 773 17.37 3.91 37.57
C ASP A 773 17.04 3.05 38.79
N LEU A 774 18.00 2.89 39.71
CA LEU A 774 17.81 2.19 40.99
C LEU A 774 17.79 3.16 42.18
N GLY A 775 17.34 4.40 41.97
CA GLY A 775 17.27 5.42 43.01
C GLY A 775 16.47 4.98 44.24
N GLY A 776 17.14 4.84 45.38
CA GLY A 776 16.50 4.46 46.64
C GLY A 776 16.07 2.99 46.76
N ALA A 777 16.51 2.11 45.85
CA ALA A 777 16.22 0.68 45.94
C ALA A 777 16.87 0.04 47.18
N VAL A 778 16.19 -0.92 47.82
CA VAL A 778 16.73 -1.69 48.96
C VAL A 778 17.49 -2.89 48.42
N ILE A 779 18.82 -2.92 48.60
CA ILE A 779 19.70 -3.94 47.98
C ILE A 779 20.45 -4.82 48.99
N GLU A 780 20.03 -4.87 50.26
CA GLU A 780 20.71 -5.66 51.28
C GLU A 780 20.76 -7.14 50.88
N GLY A 781 21.97 -7.71 50.82
CA GLY A 781 22.15 -9.11 50.41
C GLY A 781 21.88 -9.41 48.93
N ALA A 782 21.68 -8.41 48.07
CA ALA A 782 21.57 -8.63 46.62
C ALA A 782 22.93 -9.02 46.00
N ASP A 783 22.94 -9.92 45.01
CA ASP A 783 24.16 -10.33 44.29
C ASP A 783 24.19 -9.75 42.87
N PHE A 784 25.15 -8.87 42.60
CA PHE A 784 25.36 -8.22 41.30
C PHE A 784 26.55 -8.78 40.51
N SER A 785 26.98 -10.02 40.77
CA SER A 785 28.20 -10.56 40.16
C SER A 785 28.06 -10.58 38.63
N ASP A 786 29.04 -9.99 37.94
CA ASP A 786 29.06 -9.83 36.48
C ASP A 786 27.85 -9.06 35.88
N ALA A 787 27.11 -8.31 36.69
CA ALA A 787 26.07 -7.42 36.18
C ALA A 787 26.67 -6.19 35.48
N VAL A 788 26.07 -5.79 34.35
CA VAL A 788 26.44 -4.58 33.60
C VAL A 788 25.61 -3.41 34.12
N ILE A 789 26.23 -2.51 34.88
CA ILE A 789 25.57 -1.36 35.51
C ILE A 789 26.35 -0.09 35.17
N ASP A 790 25.64 1.00 34.87
CA ASP A 790 26.27 2.29 34.62
C ASP A 790 27.08 2.76 35.85
N LEU A 791 28.25 3.33 35.59
CA LEU A 791 29.19 3.71 36.65
C LEU A 791 28.58 4.63 37.73
N PRO A 792 27.82 5.70 37.38
CA PRO A 792 27.20 6.56 38.39
C PRO A 792 26.21 5.79 39.28
N GLN A 793 25.42 4.90 38.70
CA GLN A 793 24.46 4.08 39.43
C GLN A 793 25.18 3.14 40.39
N LYS A 794 26.22 2.45 39.93
CA LYS A 794 27.04 1.57 40.77
C LYS A 794 27.71 2.32 41.94
N GLN A 795 28.24 3.53 41.69
CA GLN A 795 28.80 4.38 42.75
C GLN A 795 27.74 4.78 43.78
N ALA A 796 26.53 5.10 43.35
CA ALA A 796 25.41 5.42 44.24
C ALA A 796 25.02 4.21 45.11
N LEU A 797 24.88 3.02 44.53
CA LEU A 797 24.57 1.79 45.27
C LEU A 797 25.65 1.46 46.31
N CYS A 798 26.94 1.65 45.98
CA CYS A 798 28.04 1.36 46.91
C CYS A 798 28.02 2.19 48.20
N LYS A 799 27.34 3.34 48.23
CA LYS A 799 27.24 4.18 49.45
C LYS A 799 26.50 3.47 50.59
N TYR A 800 25.54 2.61 50.26
CA TYR A 800 24.67 1.96 51.23
C TYR A 800 24.56 0.42 51.06
N ALA A 801 25.27 -0.17 50.09
CA ALA A 801 25.34 -1.62 49.93
C ALA A 801 25.85 -2.32 51.21
N SER A 802 25.12 -3.34 51.65
CA SER A 802 25.39 -4.16 52.84
C SER A 802 24.80 -5.57 52.67
N GLY A 803 25.13 -6.48 53.57
CA GLY A 803 24.63 -7.86 53.55
C GLY A 803 25.43 -8.83 52.67
N THR A 804 25.03 -10.10 52.75
CA THR A 804 25.56 -11.22 51.97
C THR A 804 24.39 -12.06 51.47
N ASN A 805 24.38 -12.37 50.18
CA ASN A 805 23.28 -13.13 49.60
C ASN A 805 23.23 -14.53 50.22
N PRO A 806 22.09 -14.98 50.77
CA PRO A 806 21.98 -16.28 51.44
C PRO A 806 22.06 -17.46 50.48
N VAL A 807 21.81 -17.25 49.17
CA VAL A 807 21.84 -18.30 48.14
C VAL A 807 23.24 -18.42 47.54
N THR A 808 23.87 -17.29 47.16
CA THR A 808 25.18 -17.33 46.47
C THR A 808 26.37 -17.20 47.42
N GLY A 809 26.15 -16.74 48.66
CA GLY A 809 27.22 -16.49 49.63
C GLY A 809 28.10 -15.28 49.29
N ILE A 810 27.73 -14.47 48.29
CA ILE A 810 28.50 -13.31 47.86
C ILE A 810 28.00 -12.05 48.58
N SER A 811 28.94 -11.25 49.10
CA SER A 811 28.62 -9.94 49.67
C SER A 811 28.20 -8.95 48.59
N THR A 812 27.12 -8.20 48.81
CA THR A 812 26.61 -7.18 47.89
C THR A 812 27.66 -6.13 47.53
N ARG A 813 28.49 -5.72 48.50
CA ARG A 813 29.61 -4.79 48.24
C ARG A 813 30.67 -5.41 47.33
N LYS A 814 30.95 -6.71 47.51
CA LYS A 814 31.93 -7.44 46.70
C LYS A 814 31.43 -7.63 45.27
N SER A 815 30.17 -8.04 45.09
CA SER A 815 29.57 -8.24 43.77
C SER A 815 29.44 -6.94 42.97
N LEU A 816 29.12 -5.81 43.64
CA LEU A 816 29.13 -4.49 43.01
C LEU A 816 30.55 -3.97 42.75
N GLY A 817 31.60 -4.55 43.35
CA GLY A 817 32.97 -4.07 43.24
C GLY A 817 33.24 -2.77 44.01
N CYS A 818 32.54 -2.54 45.12
CA CYS A 818 32.74 -1.39 45.99
C CYS A 818 34.15 -1.43 46.61
N GLY A 819 34.88 -0.31 46.56
CA GLY A 819 36.23 -0.20 47.12
C GLY A 819 37.38 -0.58 46.18
N ASN A 820 37.11 -0.93 44.91
CA ASN A 820 38.16 -1.19 43.93
C ASN A 820 38.27 -0.05 42.92
N THR A 821 39.21 0.87 43.13
CA THR A 821 39.42 2.08 42.29
C THR A 821 39.72 1.75 40.83
N ARG A 822 40.34 0.60 40.53
CA ARG A 822 40.64 0.18 39.14
C ARG A 822 39.45 -0.40 38.37
N ARG A 823 38.49 -1.06 39.04
CA ARG A 823 37.28 -1.64 38.42
C ARG A 823 36.12 -0.64 38.28
N ASN A 824 36.23 0.53 38.91
CA ASN A 824 35.26 1.61 38.79
C ASN A 824 35.64 2.62 37.69
N ALA A 825 36.77 2.45 37.00
CA ALA A 825 37.17 3.31 35.89
C ALA A 825 36.76 2.77 34.51
N TYR A 826 36.45 1.47 34.42
CA TYR A 826 36.04 0.80 33.19
C TYR A 826 34.90 -0.16 33.51
N GLY A 827 33.69 0.15 33.03
CA GLY A 827 32.64 -0.88 32.92
C GLY A 827 33.20 -1.99 32.04
N SER A 828 33.31 -3.21 32.55
CA SER A 828 34.00 -4.33 31.91
C SER A 828 33.57 -4.50 30.44
N PRO A 829 34.45 -4.24 29.45
CA PRO A 829 34.22 -4.56 28.06
C PRO A 829 35.08 -5.78 27.70
N SER A 830 34.45 -6.92 27.46
CA SER A 830 35.12 -8.03 26.76
C SER A 830 35.07 -7.78 25.25
N SER A 831 35.91 -6.87 24.74
CA SER A 831 36.77 -7.04 23.54
C SER A 831 37.54 -5.74 23.20
N PRO A 832 38.76 -5.83 22.62
CA PRO A 832 39.70 -4.73 22.53
C PRO A 832 39.62 -3.94 21.19
N LEU A 833 40.08 -2.68 21.26
CA LEU A 833 40.43 -1.76 20.17
C LEU A 833 39.29 -0.93 19.54
N LEU A 834 39.02 0.22 20.14
CA LEU A 834 38.71 1.46 19.41
C LEU A 834 39.44 2.62 20.08
N SER A 835 40.34 3.21 19.29
CA SER A 835 41.20 4.35 19.59
C SER A 835 40.46 5.68 19.46
N ALA A 836 40.37 6.45 20.55
CA ALA A 836 40.61 7.91 20.60
C ALA A 836 40.42 8.43 22.05
N PRO A 837 41.24 9.38 22.55
CA PRO A 837 41.16 9.85 23.92
C PRO A 837 40.15 11.01 24.07
N PRO A 838 39.38 11.09 25.18
CA PRO A 838 38.60 12.28 25.50
C PRO A 838 39.45 13.36 26.19
N PRO A 839 39.13 14.66 26.02
CA PRO A 839 39.85 15.76 26.63
C PRO A 839 39.56 15.90 28.13
N LYS A 840 40.60 16.30 28.88
CA LYS A 840 40.60 16.63 30.31
C LYS A 840 39.54 17.69 30.66
N LEU A 841 38.81 17.46 31.75
CA LEU A 841 38.27 18.51 32.61
C LEU A 841 38.47 18.09 34.07
N LEU A 842 39.00 19.04 34.85
CA LEU A 842 39.61 18.90 36.17
C LEU A 842 38.58 18.86 37.32
N ASP A 843 39.01 18.25 38.42
CA ASP A 843 38.34 18.11 39.73
C ASP A 843 38.24 19.41 40.55
N ARG A 844 37.28 19.42 41.49
CA ARG A 844 37.31 19.95 42.88
C ARG A 844 35.90 19.78 43.48
N ASP A 845 35.67 18.98 44.53
CA ASP A 845 36.14 19.18 45.90
C ASP A 845 36.27 17.85 46.68
N GLY A 846 37.36 17.71 47.44
CA GLY A 846 37.69 16.53 48.24
C GLY A 846 37.17 16.58 49.69
N PHE A 847 36.98 15.40 50.28
CA PHE A 847 36.66 15.20 51.70
C PHE A 847 37.57 14.10 52.26
N CYS A 848 38.20 14.35 53.41
CA CYS A 848 39.00 13.35 54.14
C CYS A 848 38.14 12.69 55.23
N ASP A 849 38.22 11.36 55.37
CA ASP A 849 37.54 10.58 56.41
C ASP A 849 38.48 10.32 57.60
N SER A 850 37.99 10.60 58.82
CA SER A 850 38.71 10.49 60.08
C SER A 850 38.88 9.07 60.63
N GLU A 851 38.19 8.05 60.10
CA GLU A 851 38.29 6.68 60.63
C GLU A 851 39.32 5.78 59.94
N THR A 852 39.78 6.13 58.73
CA THR A 852 40.63 5.23 57.92
C THR A 852 42.06 5.72 57.71
N GLY A 853 42.40 6.96 58.10
CA GLY A 853 43.77 7.49 58.05
C GLY A 853 44.36 7.63 56.65
N LEU A 854 43.56 7.49 55.59
CA LEU A 854 43.98 7.64 54.20
C LEU A 854 43.51 8.99 53.66
N CYS A 855 44.45 9.92 53.53
CA CYS A 855 44.30 11.05 52.63
C CYS A 855 44.91 10.62 51.29
N ASP A 856 44.14 10.65 50.20
CA ASP A 856 44.72 10.38 48.89
C ASP A 856 45.78 11.45 48.56
N ALA A 857 47.01 11.00 48.34
CA ALA A 857 48.08 11.82 47.83
C ALA A 857 48.02 11.84 46.30
N SER A 858 47.59 13.00 45.78
CA SER A 858 47.72 13.56 44.41
C SER A 858 47.22 12.74 43.23
#